data_AF-B2U5B7-F1
#
_entry.id   AF-B2U5B7-F1
#
_cell.length_a   1.000
_cell.length_b   1.000
_cell.length_c   1.000
_cell.angle_alpha   90.00
_cell.angle_beta   90.00
_cell.angle_gamma   90.00
#
_symmetry.space_group_name_H-M   'P 1'
#
loop_
_entity.id
_entity.type
_entity.pdbx_description
1 polymer ?
#
loop_
_entity_poly.entity_id
_entity_poly.type
_entity_poly.pdbx_seq_one_letter_code
_entity_poly.pdbx_strand_id
1 'polypeptide(L)'
;MATNTTNIANNTSNIATNTTNISNLTETVTNLGEDALKWDKDNGVFTAAHGTETTSKITNVKDGDLTTGSTDAVNGSQLKTTNDAVATNTTNIATNTTNISNLTETVTNLGEDALKWDKDNGVFTAAHGNNTASKITNILDGTVTATSSDAINGSQLYDLSSNIATYFGGNASVNTDGVFTGPTYKIGETNYYNVGDALAAINSSFSTSLGDALLWDATAGKFSAKHGTNGDASVITDVADGEISDSSSDAVNGSQLHGVSSYVVDALGGGAEVNADGTITAPTYTIANADYDNVGDALNAIDTTLDDALLWDADAGENGAFSAAHGKDKTASVITNVANGAISAASSDAINGSQLYTTNKYIADALDGDAEVNADGTITAPTYTIANAEYNNVGDALDALDDNALLWDETANGGAGAYNASHDGKASIITNVANGSISEDSTDAVNGSQLNATNMMIEQNTQIINQLAGNTDATYIQENGAGINYVRTNDDGLAFNDASAQGVGATAIGYNSVAKGDSSVAIGQGSYSDVDTGIALGSSSVSSRVIAKGSRDTSITENGVVIGYDTTDGELLGALSIGDDGKYRQIINVADGSEAHDAVTVRQLQNAIGAVATTPTKYFHANSTEEDSLAVGTDSLAMGAKTIVNGDKGIGIGYGAYVDANALNGIAIGSNAQVIHVNSIAIGNGSTTTRGAQTNYTAYNMDAPQNSVGEFSVGSADGQRQITNVAAGSADTDAVNVGQLKVTDERVAQNTQ
;
A
#
# COMPACT_ATOMS: atom_id res chain seq x y z
N MET A 1 -101.72 63.32 -51.25
CA MET A 1 -101.62 63.53 -49.78
C MET A 1 -101.58 62.21 -49.00
N ALA A 2 -102.56 61.31 -49.14
CA ALA A 2 -102.60 60.04 -48.38
C ALA A 2 -101.34 59.16 -48.48
N THR A 3 -100.79 58.93 -49.69
CA THR A 3 -99.57 58.13 -49.88
C THR A 3 -98.34 58.74 -49.20
N ASN A 4 -98.19 60.07 -49.24
CA ASN A 4 -97.09 60.76 -48.57
C ASN A 4 -97.20 60.62 -47.04
N THR A 5 -98.41 60.67 -46.49
CA THR A 5 -98.65 60.44 -45.06
C THR A 5 -98.26 59.02 -44.64
N THR A 6 -98.61 57.99 -45.42
CA THR A 6 -98.21 56.59 -45.15
C THR A 6 -96.71 56.37 -45.27
N ASN A 7 -96.06 56.93 -46.30
CA ASN A 7 -94.61 56.82 -46.47
C ASN A 7 -93.85 57.54 -45.34
N ILE A 8 -94.34 58.71 -44.90
CA ILE A 8 -93.79 59.42 -43.75
C ILE A 8 -93.95 58.58 -42.47
N ALA A 9 -95.12 57.97 -42.24
CA ALA A 9 -95.34 57.10 -41.08
C ALA A 9 -94.42 55.85 -41.08
N ASN A 10 -94.26 55.18 -42.23
CA ASN A 10 -93.35 54.05 -42.38
C ASN A 10 -91.88 54.46 -42.20
N ASN A 11 -91.48 55.60 -42.76
CA ASN A 11 -90.13 56.13 -42.56
C ASN A 11 -89.89 56.49 -41.09
N THR A 12 -90.86 57.11 -40.40
CA THR A 12 -90.78 57.37 -38.95
C THR A 12 -90.64 56.08 -38.15
N SER A 13 -91.40 55.03 -38.49
CA SER A 13 -91.29 53.71 -37.85
C SER A 13 -89.92 53.06 -38.10
N ASN A 14 -89.44 53.05 -39.33
CA ASN A 14 -88.12 52.51 -39.68
C ASN A 14 -86.99 53.29 -39.02
N ILE A 15 -87.09 54.63 -38.95
CA ILE A 15 -86.14 55.48 -38.23
C ILE A 15 -86.16 55.16 -36.74
N ALA A 16 -87.33 54.95 -36.13
CA ALA A 16 -87.42 54.53 -34.73
C ALA A 16 -86.79 53.15 -34.49
N THR A 17 -87.08 52.16 -35.34
CA THR A 17 -86.44 50.83 -35.27
C THR A 17 -84.93 50.90 -35.47
N ASN A 18 -84.45 51.66 -36.46
CA ASN A 18 -83.02 51.87 -36.68
C ASN A 18 -82.36 52.56 -35.49
N THR A 19 -83.03 53.53 -34.87
CA THR A 19 -82.54 54.21 -33.66
C THR A 19 -82.38 53.22 -32.50
N THR A 20 -83.36 52.34 -32.27
CA THR A 20 -83.26 51.27 -31.27
C THR A 20 -82.15 50.28 -31.57
N ASN A 21 -82.03 49.82 -32.83
CA ASN A 21 -80.97 48.89 -33.22
C ASN A 21 -79.57 49.52 -33.07
N ILE A 22 -79.42 50.80 -33.42
CA ILE A 22 -78.18 51.54 -33.22
C ILE A 22 -77.89 51.72 -31.73
N SER A 23 -78.89 51.98 -30.89
CA SER A 23 -78.73 52.05 -29.43
C SER A 23 -78.26 50.71 -28.84
N ASN A 24 -78.89 49.59 -29.23
CA ASN A 24 -78.49 48.26 -28.79
C ASN A 24 -77.09 47.89 -29.30
N LEU A 25 -76.75 48.28 -30.52
CA LEU A 25 -75.40 48.11 -31.05
C LEU A 25 -74.38 48.95 -30.28
N THR A 26 -74.74 50.18 -29.92
CA THR A 26 -73.89 51.07 -29.10
C THR A 26 -73.66 50.48 -27.71
N GLU A 27 -74.70 49.93 -27.08
CA GLU A 27 -74.59 49.22 -25.81
C GLU A 27 -73.75 47.96 -25.94
N THR A 28 -73.97 47.15 -26.99
CA THR A 28 -73.17 45.95 -27.27
C THR A 28 -71.69 46.29 -27.47
N VAL A 29 -71.39 47.34 -28.24
CA VAL A 29 -70.01 47.83 -28.47
C VAL A 29 -69.40 48.39 -27.19
N THR A 30 -70.19 49.06 -26.35
CA THR A 30 -69.73 49.56 -25.04
C THR A 30 -69.38 48.40 -24.12
N ASN A 31 -70.23 47.38 -24.03
CA ASN A 31 -70.00 46.19 -23.21
C ASN A 31 -68.79 45.38 -23.71
N LEU A 32 -68.65 45.18 -25.03
CA LEU A 32 -67.43 44.62 -25.63
C LEU A 32 -66.18 45.45 -25.30
N GLY A 33 -66.34 46.77 -25.27
CA GLY A 33 -65.31 47.70 -24.83
C GLY A 33 -64.97 47.55 -23.35
N GLU A 34 -65.85 47.07 -22.48
CA GLU A 34 -65.54 46.86 -21.06
C GLU A 34 -64.94 45.47 -20.79
N ASP A 35 -65.37 44.45 -21.54
CA ASP A 35 -65.00 43.05 -21.34
C ASP A 35 -63.74 42.58 -22.11
N ALA A 36 -63.27 43.34 -23.10
CA ALA A 36 -62.08 42.98 -23.87
C ALA A 36 -60.76 43.29 -23.13
N LEU A 37 -59.73 42.44 -23.35
CA LEU A 37 -58.36 42.78 -23.00
C LEU A 37 -57.89 43.98 -23.84
N LYS A 38 -57.53 45.08 -23.16
CA LYS A 38 -57.14 46.32 -23.82
C LYS A 38 -55.65 46.47 -23.91
N TRP A 39 -55.19 47.01 -25.02
CA TRP A 39 -53.84 47.52 -25.13
C TRP A 39 -53.72 48.85 -24.38
N ASP A 40 -52.88 48.88 -23.35
CA ASP A 40 -52.44 50.09 -22.67
C ASP A 40 -51.28 50.69 -23.48
N LYS A 41 -51.57 51.78 -24.19
CA LYS A 41 -50.60 52.44 -25.06
C LYS A 41 -49.50 53.15 -24.29
N ASP A 42 -49.80 53.64 -23.09
CA ASP A 42 -48.86 54.44 -22.31
C ASP A 42 -47.83 53.54 -21.63
N ASN A 43 -48.21 52.30 -21.29
CA ASN A 43 -47.32 51.30 -20.69
C ASN A 43 -46.82 50.22 -21.67
N GLY A 44 -47.37 50.16 -22.89
CA GLY A 44 -46.94 49.23 -23.93
C GLY A 44 -47.25 47.75 -23.63
N VAL A 45 -48.37 47.47 -22.96
CA VAL A 45 -48.78 46.12 -22.53
C VAL A 45 -50.28 45.91 -22.70
N PHE A 46 -50.72 44.65 -22.75
CA PHE A 46 -52.15 44.34 -22.55
C PHE A 46 -52.48 44.39 -21.06
N THR A 47 -53.52 45.14 -20.69
CA THR A 47 -54.03 45.14 -19.32
C THR A 47 -55.04 44.02 -19.12
N ALA A 48 -54.82 43.21 -18.08
CA ALA A 48 -55.77 42.22 -17.61
C ALA A 48 -56.76 42.79 -16.57
N ALA A 49 -56.73 44.09 -16.28
CA ALA A 49 -57.68 44.70 -15.35
C ALA A 49 -59.10 44.68 -15.94
N HIS A 50 -60.08 44.24 -15.14
CA HIS A 50 -61.50 44.18 -15.50
C HIS A 50 -62.36 44.68 -14.33
N GLY A 51 -63.36 45.51 -14.63
CA GLY A 51 -64.22 46.13 -13.61
C GLY A 51 -63.48 47.04 -12.63
N THR A 52 -63.73 46.88 -11.34
CA THR A 52 -63.05 47.63 -10.26
C THR A 52 -61.74 46.99 -9.80
N GLU A 53 -61.38 45.81 -10.34
CA GLU A 53 -60.18 45.09 -9.95
C GLU A 53 -58.96 45.65 -10.68
N THR A 54 -57.89 45.91 -9.93
CA THR A 54 -56.64 46.43 -10.49
C THR A 54 -55.80 45.37 -11.19
N THR A 55 -56.08 44.07 -10.95
CA THR A 55 -55.44 42.92 -11.61
C THR A 55 -56.40 41.74 -11.68
N SER A 56 -56.45 41.00 -12.80
CA SER A 56 -57.26 39.77 -12.94
C SER A 56 -56.42 38.57 -13.37
N LYS A 57 -56.94 37.35 -13.15
CA LYS A 57 -56.27 36.10 -13.53
C LYS A 57 -56.47 35.81 -15.03
N ILE A 58 -55.40 35.40 -15.70
CA ILE A 58 -55.47 34.77 -17.02
C ILE A 58 -55.36 33.25 -16.81
N THR A 59 -56.44 32.53 -17.12
CA THR A 59 -56.51 31.05 -16.98
C THR A 59 -56.56 30.39 -18.36
N ASN A 60 -56.47 29.06 -18.42
CA ASN A 60 -56.36 28.28 -19.66
C ASN A 60 -55.13 28.64 -20.52
N VAL A 61 -54.05 29.06 -19.87
CA VAL A 61 -52.74 29.26 -20.49
C VAL A 61 -52.09 27.89 -20.70
N LYS A 62 -51.87 27.52 -21.95
CA LYS A 62 -51.12 26.30 -22.31
C LYS A 62 -49.68 26.39 -21.78
N ASP A 63 -49.08 25.27 -21.42
CA ASP A 63 -47.66 25.22 -21.03
C ASP A 63 -46.81 25.93 -22.09
N GLY A 64 -46.10 26.99 -21.68
CA GLY A 64 -45.21 27.74 -22.56
C GLY A 64 -43.95 26.93 -22.86
N ASP A 65 -43.34 27.12 -24.03
CA ASP A 65 -42.08 26.44 -24.31
C ASP A 65 -40.96 26.94 -23.39
N LEU A 66 -40.22 26.03 -22.74
CA LEU A 66 -39.17 26.33 -21.76
C LEU A 66 -37.77 26.34 -22.41
N THR A 67 -37.69 26.89 -23.61
CA THR A 67 -36.43 27.03 -24.37
C THR A 67 -35.80 28.41 -24.13
N THR A 68 -34.48 28.51 -24.32
CA THR A 68 -33.75 29.76 -24.17
C THR A 68 -34.24 30.79 -25.20
N GLY A 69 -34.71 31.95 -24.73
CA GLY A 69 -35.25 33.01 -25.58
C GLY A 69 -36.75 32.91 -25.86
N SER A 70 -37.45 31.90 -25.32
CA SER A 70 -38.91 31.82 -25.38
C SER A 70 -39.55 33.03 -24.72
N THR A 71 -40.58 33.56 -25.37
CA THR A 71 -41.42 34.65 -24.88
C THR A 71 -42.82 34.16 -24.49
N ASP A 72 -43.03 32.85 -24.42
CA ASP A 72 -44.30 32.26 -24.02
C ASP A 72 -44.58 32.51 -22.53
N ALA A 73 -45.85 32.72 -22.20
CA ALA A 73 -46.28 32.79 -20.81
C ALA A 73 -46.23 31.40 -20.16
N VAL A 74 -45.57 31.29 -19.01
CA VAL A 74 -45.59 30.06 -18.21
C VAL A 74 -46.83 30.01 -17.32
N ASN A 75 -47.37 28.81 -17.12
CA ASN A 75 -48.52 28.62 -16.24
C ASN A 75 -48.12 28.11 -14.85
N GLY A 76 -49.12 28.00 -13.96
CA GLY A 76 -48.90 27.61 -12.57
C GLY A 76 -48.31 26.21 -12.39
N SER A 77 -48.59 25.25 -13.28
CA SER A 77 -48.01 23.91 -13.22
C SER A 77 -46.51 23.91 -13.49
N GLN A 78 -46.05 24.65 -14.50
CA GLN A 78 -44.61 24.75 -14.82
C GLN A 78 -43.82 25.39 -13.66
N LEU A 79 -44.38 26.45 -13.05
CA LEU A 79 -43.79 27.07 -11.86
C LEU A 79 -43.83 26.15 -10.63
N LYS A 80 -44.90 25.36 -10.47
CA LYS A 80 -45.02 24.39 -9.37
C LYS A 80 -43.96 23.29 -9.48
N THR A 81 -43.74 22.74 -10.66
CA THR A 81 -42.67 21.74 -10.89
C THR A 81 -41.30 22.29 -10.50
N THR A 82 -41.01 23.53 -10.90
CA THR A 82 -39.77 24.21 -10.51
C THR A 82 -39.68 24.38 -8.98
N ASN A 83 -40.76 24.83 -8.34
CA ASN A 83 -40.80 25.01 -6.88
C ASN A 83 -40.68 23.70 -6.11
N ASP A 84 -41.19 22.59 -6.63
CA ASP A 84 -41.04 21.27 -6.00
C ASP A 84 -39.59 20.78 -6.07
N ALA A 85 -38.90 21.02 -7.18
CA ALA A 85 -37.48 20.76 -7.30
C ALA A 85 -36.66 21.62 -6.33
N VAL A 86 -37.00 22.90 -6.19
CA VAL A 86 -36.37 23.81 -5.21
C VAL A 86 -36.64 23.37 -3.77
N ALA A 87 -37.86 22.93 -3.44
CA ALA A 87 -38.19 22.40 -2.12
C ALA A 87 -37.38 21.13 -1.80
N THR A 88 -37.25 20.22 -2.76
CA THR A 88 -36.42 19.01 -2.64
C THR A 88 -34.96 19.38 -2.39
N ASN A 89 -34.40 20.33 -3.16
CA ASN A 89 -33.04 20.82 -2.95
C ASN A 89 -32.86 21.42 -1.55
N THR A 90 -33.85 22.16 -1.06
CA THR A 90 -33.83 22.76 0.28
C THR A 90 -33.77 21.67 1.36
N THR A 91 -34.57 20.61 1.23
CA THR A 91 -34.53 19.45 2.15
C THR A 91 -33.18 18.75 2.10
N ASN A 92 -32.64 18.48 0.91
CA ASN A 92 -31.34 17.83 0.75
C ASN A 92 -30.21 18.65 1.39
N ILE A 93 -30.23 19.97 1.24
CA ILE A 93 -29.25 20.89 1.87
C ILE A 93 -29.35 20.80 3.40
N ALA A 94 -30.56 20.80 3.96
CA ALA A 94 -30.74 20.67 5.40
C ALA A 94 -30.23 19.33 5.93
N THR A 95 -30.52 18.22 5.25
CA THR A 95 -30.01 16.89 5.60
C THR A 95 -28.48 16.82 5.53
N ASN A 96 -27.88 17.36 4.46
CA ASN A 96 -26.42 17.40 4.34
C ASN A 96 -25.78 18.23 5.45
N THR A 97 -26.40 19.34 5.84
CA THR A 97 -25.93 20.19 6.94
C THR A 97 -25.93 19.42 8.26
N THR A 98 -27.01 18.69 8.57
CA THR A 98 -27.09 17.83 9.76
C THR A 98 -26.05 16.71 9.73
N ASN A 99 -25.88 16.03 8.60
CA ASN A 99 -24.89 14.95 8.46
C ASN A 99 -23.46 15.46 8.68
N ILE A 100 -23.13 16.64 8.12
CA ILE A 100 -21.83 17.28 8.31
C ILE A 100 -21.63 17.66 9.78
N SER A 101 -22.65 18.18 10.45
CA SER A 101 -22.58 18.49 11.89
C SER A 101 -22.31 17.24 12.73
N ASN A 102 -23.05 16.15 12.49
CA ASN A 102 -22.86 14.88 13.20
C ASN A 102 -21.49 14.27 12.94
N LEU A 103 -20.99 14.35 11.70
CA LEU A 103 -19.63 13.90 11.37
C LEU A 103 -18.58 14.75 12.07
N THR A 104 -18.77 16.07 12.12
CA THR A 104 -17.86 16.99 12.83
C THR A 104 -17.80 16.66 14.32
N GLU A 105 -18.94 16.40 14.95
CA GLU A 105 -19.01 15.96 16.36
C GLU A 105 -18.30 14.61 16.55
N THR A 106 -18.57 13.63 15.69
CA THR A 106 -17.92 12.31 15.74
C THR A 106 -16.39 12.42 15.59
N VAL A 107 -15.91 13.23 14.65
CA VAL A 107 -14.48 13.47 14.43
C VAL A 107 -13.85 14.21 15.61
N THR A 108 -14.56 15.16 16.21
CA THR A 108 -14.09 15.88 17.40
C THR A 108 -13.95 14.91 18.58
N ASN A 109 -14.94 14.05 18.81
CA ASN A 109 -14.92 13.06 19.88
C ASN A 109 -13.81 12.01 19.67
N LEU A 110 -13.65 11.49 18.44
CA LEU A 110 -12.51 10.63 18.09
C LEU A 110 -11.17 11.34 18.31
N GLY A 111 -11.11 12.63 18.02
CA GLY A 111 -9.98 13.47 18.34
C GLY A 111 -9.70 13.47 19.84
N GLU A 112 -10.68 13.71 20.70
CA GLU A 112 -10.47 13.76 22.16
C GLU A 112 -10.08 12.41 22.79
N ASP A 113 -10.61 11.29 22.28
CA ASP A 113 -10.44 9.97 22.88
C ASP A 113 -9.23 9.16 22.36
N ALA A 114 -8.59 9.59 21.28
CA ALA A 114 -7.46 8.87 20.68
C ALA A 114 -6.12 9.12 21.40
N LEU A 115 -5.22 8.12 21.37
CA LEU A 115 -3.79 8.32 21.67
C LEU A 115 -3.17 9.20 20.58
N LYS A 116 -2.86 10.45 20.93
CA LYS A 116 -2.34 11.43 19.98
C LYS A 116 -0.84 11.42 19.94
N TRP A 117 -0.28 11.64 18.75
CA TRP A 117 1.12 12.02 18.63
C TRP A 117 1.32 13.47 19.09
N ASP A 118 2.07 13.65 20.17
CA ASP A 118 2.57 14.95 20.60
C ASP A 118 3.84 15.26 19.83
N LYS A 119 3.72 16.11 18.80
CA LYS A 119 4.83 16.46 17.92
C LYS A 119 5.93 17.24 18.63
N ASP A 120 5.58 18.04 19.63
CA ASP A 120 6.53 18.90 20.32
C ASP A 120 7.41 18.08 21.28
N ASN A 121 6.84 17.01 21.86
CA ASN A 121 7.55 16.10 22.76
C ASN A 121 8.05 14.81 22.08
N GLY A 122 7.64 14.54 20.84
CA GLY A 122 8.09 13.37 20.07
C GLY A 122 7.59 12.03 20.63
N VAL A 123 6.40 12.00 21.24
CA VAL A 123 5.83 10.81 21.90
C VAL A 123 4.33 10.68 21.66
N PHE A 124 3.77 9.50 21.85
CA PHE A 124 2.31 9.34 21.98
C PHE A 124 1.86 9.76 23.39
N THR A 125 0.87 10.66 23.47
CA THR A 125 0.27 11.10 24.73
C THR A 125 -1.02 10.36 25.02
N ALA A 126 -1.14 9.85 26.26
CA ALA A 126 -2.37 9.31 26.83
C ALA A 126 -3.14 10.36 27.64
N ALA A 127 -2.90 11.64 27.40
CA ALA A 127 -3.66 12.71 28.05
C ALA A 127 -5.10 12.76 27.52
N HIS A 128 -6.08 12.80 28.42
CA HIS A 128 -7.50 12.97 28.11
C HIS A 128 -8.00 14.27 28.76
N GLY A 129 -8.69 15.13 28.01
CA GLY A 129 -9.19 16.42 28.52
C GLY A 129 -8.09 17.40 28.95
N ASN A 130 -8.03 17.73 30.25
CA ASN A 130 -7.26 18.84 30.83
C ASN A 130 -5.72 18.63 30.90
N ASN A 131 -5.13 17.89 29.96
CA ASN A 131 -3.71 17.53 29.93
C ASN A 131 -3.22 16.69 31.13
N THR A 132 -4.10 15.96 31.82
CA THR A 132 -3.67 14.95 32.80
C THR A 132 -3.44 13.60 32.10
N ALA A 133 -2.27 13.00 32.32
CA ALA A 133 -1.93 11.69 31.75
C ALA A 133 -2.88 10.61 32.30
N SER A 134 -3.48 9.82 31.41
CA SER A 134 -4.38 8.72 31.78
C SER A 134 -3.63 7.39 31.85
N LYS A 135 -4.20 6.43 32.59
CA LYS A 135 -3.69 5.06 32.63
C LYS A 135 -3.98 4.36 31.30
N ILE A 136 -3.00 3.63 30.76
CA ILE A 136 -3.20 2.66 29.68
C ILE A 136 -3.29 1.28 30.34
N THR A 137 -4.47 0.64 30.28
CA THR A 137 -4.73 -0.66 30.90
C THR A 137 -4.94 -1.74 29.83
N ASN A 138 -5.06 -3.01 30.26
CA ASN A 138 -5.20 -4.16 29.35
C ASN A 138 -3.99 -4.36 28.41
N ILE A 139 -2.80 -4.00 28.88
CA ILE A 139 -1.52 -4.25 28.21
C ILE A 139 -1.10 -5.68 28.53
N LEU A 140 -0.87 -6.49 27.50
CA LEU A 140 -0.31 -7.83 27.64
C LEU A 140 1.10 -7.75 28.24
N ASP A 141 1.55 -8.79 28.95
CA ASP A 141 2.92 -8.84 29.47
C ASP A 141 3.93 -8.61 28.32
N GLY A 142 4.74 -7.55 28.45
CA GLY A 142 5.75 -7.20 27.46
C GLY A 142 6.93 -8.16 27.53
N THR A 143 7.56 -8.46 26.39
CA THR A 143 8.75 -9.32 26.38
C THR A 143 9.89 -8.65 27.14
N VAL A 144 10.49 -9.30 28.15
CA VAL A 144 11.60 -8.71 28.93
C VAL A 144 12.95 -9.20 28.39
N THR A 145 13.50 -8.47 27.43
CA THR A 145 14.84 -8.68 26.84
C THR A 145 15.54 -7.35 26.60
N ALA A 146 16.86 -7.36 26.37
CA ALA A 146 17.67 -6.15 26.18
C ALA A 146 17.25 -5.27 24.98
N THR A 147 16.52 -5.82 24.02
CA THR A 147 16.10 -5.11 22.78
C THR A 147 14.59 -4.93 22.68
N SER A 148 13.83 -5.33 23.69
CA SER A 148 12.37 -5.25 23.62
C SER A 148 11.89 -3.80 23.61
N SER A 149 10.92 -3.52 22.73
CA SER A 149 10.18 -2.26 22.68
C SER A 149 8.76 -2.40 23.24
N ASP A 150 8.43 -3.55 23.85
CA ASP A 150 7.12 -3.80 24.42
C ASP A 150 6.94 -2.98 25.71
N ALA A 151 5.73 -2.43 25.90
CA ALA A 151 5.38 -1.83 27.19
C ALA A 151 5.22 -2.95 28.24
N ILE A 152 5.89 -2.83 29.38
CA ILE A 152 5.67 -3.72 30.53
C ILE A 152 4.44 -3.26 31.31
N ASN A 153 3.70 -4.21 31.87
CA ASN A 153 2.55 -3.90 32.71
C ASN A 153 2.88 -4.01 34.21
N GLY A 154 1.91 -3.69 35.06
CA GLY A 154 2.09 -3.67 36.51
C GLY A 154 2.39 -5.04 37.14
N SER A 155 1.90 -6.14 36.57
CA SER A 155 2.18 -7.49 37.08
C SER A 155 3.66 -7.84 36.96
N GLN A 156 4.28 -7.55 35.82
CA GLN A 156 5.69 -7.85 35.59
C GLN A 156 6.62 -7.10 36.57
N LEU A 157 6.31 -5.83 36.86
CA LEU A 157 7.07 -5.04 37.83
C LEU A 157 6.81 -5.51 39.28
N TYR A 158 5.58 -5.89 39.58
CA TYR A 158 5.21 -6.42 40.90
C TYR A 158 5.91 -7.77 41.18
N ASP A 159 5.99 -8.65 40.18
CA ASP A 159 6.68 -9.94 40.27
C ASP A 159 8.18 -9.76 40.49
N LEU A 160 8.82 -8.84 39.75
CA LEU A 160 10.23 -8.49 39.97
C LEU A 160 10.46 -7.99 41.41
N SER A 161 9.63 -7.05 41.88
CA SER A 161 9.72 -6.48 43.23
C SER A 161 9.52 -7.56 44.32
N SER A 162 8.61 -8.51 44.08
CA SER A 162 8.34 -9.64 44.98
C SER A 162 9.49 -10.65 45.04
N ASN A 163 10.13 -10.92 43.91
CA ASN A 163 11.33 -11.76 43.86
C ASN A 163 12.50 -11.13 44.63
N ILE A 164 12.71 -9.82 44.50
CA ILE A 164 13.73 -9.09 45.27
C ILE A 164 13.46 -9.19 46.78
N ALA A 165 12.20 -9.04 47.23
CA ALA A 165 11.83 -9.20 48.63
C ALA A 165 12.12 -10.63 49.13
N THR A 166 11.82 -11.64 48.31
CA THR A 166 12.09 -13.04 48.62
C THR A 166 13.59 -13.31 48.78
N TYR A 167 14.42 -12.78 47.88
CA TYR A 167 15.87 -12.95 47.96
C TYR A 167 16.51 -12.27 49.17
N PHE A 168 16.00 -11.10 49.58
CA PHE A 168 16.47 -10.48 50.82
C PHE A 168 16.00 -11.23 52.09
N GLY A 169 14.82 -11.83 52.09
CA GLY A 169 14.26 -12.46 53.28
C GLY A 169 14.06 -11.45 54.42
N GLY A 170 14.24 -11.86 55.68
CA GLY A 170 14.17 -10.93 56.82
C GLY A 170 12.84 -10.17 56.96
N ASN A 171 11.71 -10.73 56.50
CA ASN A 171 10.41 -10.06 56.40
C ASN A 171 10.32 -8.90 55.39
N ALA A 172 11.22 -8.80 54.40
CA ALA A 172 11.01 -7.91 53.26
C ALA A 172 9.74 -8.32 52.48
N SER A 173 8.97 -7.34 51.99
CA SER A 173 7.72 -7.59 51.26
C SER A 173 7.34 -6.46 50.32
N VAL A 174 6.46 -6.73 49.37
CA VAL A 174 5.79 -5.71 48.54
C VAL A 174 4.34 -5.61 49.00
N ASN A 175 3.89 -4.40 49.32
CA ASN A 175 2.52 -4.15 49.75
C ASN A 175 1.55 -4.11 48.57
N THR A 176 0.24 -4.16 48.82
CA THR A 176 -0.80 -4.16 47.77
C THR A 176 -0.89 -2.84 46.99
N ASP A 177 -0.24 -1.77 47.47
CA ASP A 177 -0.06 -0.49 46.79
C ASP A 177 1.23 -0.43 45.94
N GLY A 178 2.00 -1.53 45.88
CA GLY A 178 3.25 -1.65 45.15
C GLY A 178 4.49 -1.13 45.89
N VAL A 179 4.36 -0.68 47.14
CA VAL A 179 5.49 -0.15 47.92
C VAL A 179 6.34 -1.29 48.50
N PHE A 180 7.66 -1.24 48.25
CA PHE A 180 8.63 -2.20 48.78
C PHE A 180 9.01 -1.87 50.24
N THR A 181 8.96 -2.88 51.11
CA THR A 181 9.42 -2.83 52.51
C THR A 181 10.69 -3.67 52.65
N GLY A 182 11.78 -3.04 53.11
CA GLY A 182 13.09 -3.68 53.23
C GLY A 182 13.18 -4.76 54.33
N PRO A 183 14.26 -5.57 54.33
CA PRO A 183 14.44 -6.65 55.28
C PRO A 183 14.76 -6.14 56.69
N THR A 184 14.57 -7.01 57.68
CA THR A 184 15.01 -6.86 59.06
C THR A 184 15.75 -8.13 59.48
N TYR A 185 17.05 -8.01 59.73
CA TYR A 185 17.92 -9.10 60.21
C TYR A 185 18.27 -8.87 61.68
N LYS A 186 18.10 -9.90 62.52
CA LYS A 186 18.38 -9.82 63.96
C LYS A 186 19.68 -10.54 64.30
N ILE A 187 20.70 -9.81 64.74
CA ILE A 187 22.00 -10.35 65.18
C ILE A 187 22.22 -9.96 66.64
N GLY A 188 22.19 -10.95 67.54
CA GLY A 188 22.10 -10.71 68.98
C GLY A 188 20.76 -10.09 69.37
N GLU A 189 20.78 -8.95 70.06
CA GLU A 189 19.58 -8.20 70.47
C GLU A 189 19.22 -7.03 69.53
N THR A 190 20.02 -6.78 68.50
CA THR A 190 19.87 -5.60 67.61
C THR A 190 19.33 -5.99 66.23
N ASN A 191 18.46 -5.14 65.67
CA ASN A 191 17.91 -5.28 64.33
C ASN A 191 18.69 -4.43 63.31
N TYR A 192 18.89 -4.98 62.11
CA TYR A 192 19.59 -4.35 60.98
C TYR A 192 18.72 -4.40 59.73
N TYR A 193 18.66 -3.31 58.96
CA TYR A 193 17.69 -3.14 57.85
C TYR A 193 18.27 -3.28 56.44
N ASN A 194 19.55 -3.63 56.36
CA ASN A 194 20.24 -3.98 55.13
C ASN A 194 21.27 -5.08 55.41
N VAL A 195 21.70 -5.79 54.36
CA VAL A 195 22.59 -6.95 54.47
C VAL A 195 24.00 -6.55 54.96
N GLY A 196 24.50 -5.39 54.52
CA GLY A 196 25.85 -4.94 54.85
C GLY A 196 26.07 -4.75 56.35
N ASP A 197 25.15 -4.05 57.02
CA ASP A 197 25.25 -3.79 58.45
C ASP A 197 25.08 -5.06 59.29
N ALA A 198 24.23 -5.99 58.85
CA ALA A 198 24.02 -7.27 59.53
C ALA A 198 25.27 -8.17 59.49
N LEU A 199 25.98 -8.22 58.35
CA LEU A 199 27.22 -8.98 58.21
C LEU A 199 28.37 -8.38 59.04
N ALA A 200 28.45 -7.05 59.11
CA ALA A 200 29.43 -6.37 59.97
C ALA A 200 29.24 -6.71 61.46
N ALA A 201 27.99 -6.85 61.91
CA ALA A 201 27.67 -7.23 63.29
C ALA A 201 28.06 -8.69 63.63
N ILE A 202 27.91 -9.63 62.70
CA ILE A 202 28.33 -11.04 62.88
C ILE A 202 29.85 -11.14 63.06
N ASN A 203 30.61 -10.37 62.28
CA ASN A 203 32.07 -10.36 62.34
C ASN A 203 32.62 -9.93 63.72
N SER A 204 31.86 -9.09 64.46
CA SER A 204 32.28 -8.58 65.76
C SER A 204 31.97 -9.53 66.94
N SER A 205 31.10 -10.54 66.79
CA SER A 205 30.61 -11.36 67.91
C SER A 205 31.49 -12.58 68.25
N PHE A 206 32.52 -12.88 67.45
CA PHE A 206 33.43 -14.02 67.66
C PHE A 206 34.62 -13.75 68.62
N SER A 207 34.86 -12.49 69.04
CA SER A 207 36.11 -12.13 69.76
C SER A 207 36.08 -12.22 71.29
N THR A 208 34.97 -12.62 71.94
CA THR A 208 34.79 -12.44 73.42
C THR A 208 34.69 -13.73 74.27
N SER A 209 35.12 -14.91 73.80
CA SER A 209 34.76 -16.21 74.44
C SER A 209 35.91 -17.11 74.98
N LEU A 210 37.14 -16.64 75.25
CA LEU A 210 38.30 -17.54 75.53
C LEU A 210 39.07 -17.33 76.87
N GLY A 211 38.42 -16.97 78.00
CA GLY A 211 39.10 -16.41 79.19
C GLY A 211 39.73 -17.32 80.29
N ASP A 212 39.26 -18.54 80.59
CA ASP A 212 39.57 -19.22 81.89
C ASP A 212 40.26 -20.62 81.81
N ALA A 213 41.02 -20.92 80.75
CA ALA A 213 41.72 -22.21 80.60
C ALA A 213 43.23 -22.10 80.89
N LEU A 214 43.88 -23.21 81.30
CA LEU A 214 45.34 -23.33 81.28
C LEU A 214 45.75 -23.40 79.80
N LEU A 215 45.99 -22.23 79.23
CA LEU A 215 46.05 -22.05 77.79
C LEU A 215 47.42 -22.44 77.24
N TRP A 216 47.39 -23.11 76.10
CA TRP A 216 48.56 -23.29 75.26
C TRP A 216 48.99 -21.92 74.74
N ASP A 217 50.10 -21.42 75.26
CA ASP A 217 50.73 -20.23 74.72
C ASP A 217 51.46 -20.65 73.44
N ALA A 218 50.85 -20.42 72.29
CA ALA A 218 51.39 -20.81 70.99
C ALA A 218 52.71 -20.10 70.67
N THR A 219 52.89 -18.90 71.22
CA THR A 219 54.16 -18.15 71.14
C THR A 219 55.27 -18.86 71.90
N ALA A 220 54.92 -19.50 73.01
CA ALA A 220 55.88 -20.21 73.87
C ALA A 220 55.94 -21.73 73.60
N GLY A 221 55.00 -22.25 72.81
CA GLY A 221 54.86 -23.67 72.49
C GLY A 221 54.62 -24.56 73.71
N LYS A 222 53.90 -24.08 74.74
CA LYS A 222 53.66 -24.82 75.99
C LYS A 222 52.43 -24.30 76.73
N PHE A 223 51.88 -25.13 77.61
CA PHE A 223 50.86 -24.70 78.56
C PHE A 223 51.43 -23.65 79.52
N SER A 224 50.77 -22.50 79.63
CA SER A 224 51.20 -21.40 80.51
C SER A 224 50.52 -21.48 81.87
N ALA A 225 51.32 -21.53 82.94
CA ALA A 225 50.84 -21.40 84.33
C ALA A 225 50.78 -19.93 84.82
N LYS A 226 50.81 -18.97 83.89
CA LYS A 226 50.63 -17.54 84.19
C LYS A 226 49.14 -17.23 84.27
N HIS A 227 48.70 -16.58 85.34
CA HIS A 227 47.29 -16.31 85.59
C HIS A 227 47.07 -14.87 86.08
N GLY A 228 46.04 -14.19 85.58
CA GLY A 228 45.71 -12.80 85.92
C GLY A 228 46.50 -11.74 85.16
N THR A 229 46.08 -10.48 85.28
CA THR A 229 46.54 -9.33 84.48
C THR A 229 47.97 -8.88 84.72
N ASN A 230 48.69 -9.49 85.67
CA ASN A 230 50.06 -9.11 86.01
C ASN A 230 51.12 -10.11 85.51
N GLY A 231 50.72 -11.23 84.88
CA GLY A 231 51.63 -12.09 84.12
C GLY A 231 52.66 -12.89 84.94
N ASP A 232 52.48 -12.98 86.26
CA ASP A 232 53.38 -13.70 87.15
C ASP A 232 53.21 -15.22 87.02
N ALA A 233 54.32 -15.94 87.15
CA ALA A 233 54.32 -17.41 87.18
C ALA A 233 53.68 -17.89 88.49
N SER A 234 52.67 -18.77 88.39
CA SER A 234 51.99 -19.33 89.56
C SER A 234 52.55 -20.70 89.93
N VAL A 235 52.54 -21.01 91.23
CA VAL A 235 52.93 -22.33 91.75
C VAL A 235 51.87 -23.36 91.35
N ILE A 236 52.30 -24.48 90.79
CA ILE A 236 51.46 -25.67 90.63
C ILE A 236 51.73 -26.56 91.85
N THR A 237 50.81 -26.53 92.81
CA THR A 237 50.89 -27.32 94.07
C THR A 237 50.00 -28.56 93.99
N ASP A 238 50.16 -29.48 94.94
CA ASP A 238 49.48 -30.79 95.01
C ASP A 238 49.88 -31.79 93.90
N VAL A 239 51.15 -31.73 93.48
CA VAL A 239 51.78 -32.70 92.57
C VAL A 239 52.37 -33.86 93.39
N ALA A 240 51.85 -35.07 93.21
CA ALA A 240 52.37 -36.28 93.84
C ALA A 240 53.80 -36.63 93.37
N ASP A 241 54.54 -37.47 94.11
CA ASP A 241 55.86 -37.95 93.66
C ASP A 241 55.72 -38.66 92.30
N GLY A 242 56.36 -38.12 91.27
CA GLY A 242 56.33 -38.69 89.93
C GLY A 242 57.22 -39.94 89.82
N GLU A 243 56.88 -40.88 88.95
CA GLU A 243 57.76 -42.03 88.72
C GLU A 243 59.11 -41.56 88.16
N ILE A 244 60.25 -42.02 88.71
CA ILE A 244 61.58 -41.72 88.18
C ILE A 244 62.01 -42.87 87.26
N SER A 245 61.71 -42.74 85.97
CA SER A 245 62.17 -43.62 84.89
C SER A 245 62.39 -42.81 83.61
N ASP A 246 63.17 -43.37 82.69
CA ASP A 246 63.53 -42.82 81.39
C ASP A 246 62.34 -42.65 80.42
N SER A 247 61.18 -43.20 80.76
CA SER A 247 59.92 -43.03 80.04
C SER A 247 58.83 -42.27 80.81
N SER A 248 59.10 -41.87 82.05
CA SER A 248 58.09 -41.19 82.87
C SER A 248 57.78 -39.80 82.29
N SER A 249 56.49 -39.48 82.24
CA SER A 249 55.97 -38.14 81.88
C SER A 249 55.35 -37.43 83.08
N ASP A 250 55.55 -37.98 84.27
CA ASP A 250 55.01 -37.42 85.51
C ASP A 250 55.82 -36.19 85.93
N ALA A 251 55.14 -35.20 86.48
CA ALA A 251 55.81 -34.05 87.07
C ALA A 251 56.49 -34.46 88.38
N VAL A 252 57.79 -34.18 88.50
CA VAL A 252 58.54 -34.40 89.74
C VAL A 252 58.35 -33.23 90.69
N ASN A 253 58.23 -33.51 91.99
CA ASN A 253 58.12 -32.45 93.01
C ASN A 253 59.46 -32.16 93.71
N GLY A 254 59.48 -31.10 94.51
CA GLY A 254 60.71 -30.61 95.14
C GLY A 254 61.40 -31.60 96.10
N SER A 255 60.69 -32.59 96.64
CA SER A 255 61.27 -33.60 97.52
C SER A 255 62.16 -34.60 96.75
N GLN A 256 61.75 -34.96 95.52
CA GLN A 256 62.50 -35.85 94.65
C GLN A 256 63.78 -35.18 94.12
N LEU A 257 63.72 -33.88 93.80
CA LEU A 257 64.88 -33.11 93.35
C LEU A 257 65.93 -32.91 94.46
N HIS A 258 65.51 -32.71 95.71
CA HIS A 258 66.43 -32.60 96.85
C HIS A 258 67.19 -33.91 97.12
N GLY A 259 66.55 -35.06 96.90
CA GLY A 259 67.19 -36.39 96.99
C GLY A 259 68.28 -36.59 95.92
N VAL A 260 68.03 -36.14 94.68
CA VAL A 260 69.03 -36.15 93.61
C VAL A 260 70.20 -35.22 93.94
N SER A 261 69.94 -33.99 94.40
CA SER A 261 71.00 -33.03 94.72
C SER A 261 71.95 -33.53 95.82
N SER A 262 71.45 -34.26 96.81
CA SER A 262 72.29 -34.86 97.87
C SER A 262 73.21 -35.96 97.34
N TYR A 263 72.76 -36.77 96.38
CA TYR A 263 73.60 -37.80 95.76
C TYR A 263 74.72 -37.20 94.88
N VAL A 264 74.43 -36.10 94.17
CA VAL A 264 75.38 -35.42 93.26
C VAL A 264 76.58 -34.84 94.01
N VAL A 265 76.39 -34.24 95.20
CA VAL A 265 77.51 -33.66 95.96
C VAL A 265 78.44 -34.71 96.55
N ASP A 266 77.92 -35.86 96.99
CA ASP A 266 78.73 -36.98 97.47
C ASP A 266 79.56 -37.61 96.33
N ALA A 267 79.04 -37.62 95.10
CA ALA A 267 79.71 -38.18 93.93
C ALA A 267 80.81 -37.25 93.34
N LEU A 268 80.64 -35.93 93.41
CA LEU A 268 81.59 -34.95 92.89
C LEU A 268 82.85 -34.83 93.78
N GLY A 269 82.72 -34.95 95.10
CA GLY A 269 83.85 -34.69 96.01
C GLY A 269 84.37 -33.26 95.88
N GLY A 270 85.67 -33.01 96.12
CA GLY A 270 86.26 -31.68 95.91
C GLY A 270 85.72 -30.55 96.80
N GLY A 271 84.98 -30.86 97.87
CA GLY A 271 84.41 -29.89 98.82
C GLY A 271 82.96 -29.46 98.55
N ALA A 272 82.25 -30.11 97.63
CA ALA A 272 80.86 -29.76 97.28
C ALA A 272 79.83 -30.13 98.37
N GLU A 273 78.78 -29.30 98.57
CA GLU A 273 77.66 -29.52 99.51
C GLU A 273 76.33 -28.91 99.03
N VAL A 274 75.18 -29.39 99.52
CA VAL A 274 73.84 -28.81 99.23
C VAL A 274 73.46 -27.80 100.32
N ASN A 275 73.17 -26.56 99.92
CA ASN A 275 72.77 -25.46 100.79
C ASN A 275 71.25 -25.44 101.09
N ALA A 276 70.85 -24.77 102.17
CA ALA A 276 69.46 -24.69 102.62
C ALA A 276 68.49 -23.96 101.64
N ASP A 277 69.03 -23.27 100.63
CA ASP A 277 68.30 -22.62 99.54
C ASP A 277 68.17 -23.49 98.28
N GLY A 278 68.68 -24.74 98.32
CA GLY A 278 68.64 -25.70 97.21
C GLY A 278 69.82 -25.59 96.23
N THR A 279 70.79 -24.70 96.46
CA THR A 279 72.00 -24.57 95.63
C THR A 279 73.09 -25.57 96.04
N ILE A 280 74.00 -25.92 95.12
CA ILE A 280 75.18 -26.75 95.41
C ILE A 280 76.44 -25.87 95.43
N THR A 281 77.25 -25.97 96.48
CA THR A 281 78.60 -25.40 96.53
C THR A 281 79.50 -26.21 95.57
N ALA A 282 80.21 -25.53 94.67
CA ALA A 282 80.98 -26.20 93.60
C ALA A 282 82.23 -26.95 94.13
N PRO A 283 82.62 -28.09 93.52
CA PRO A 283 83.89 -28.77 93.81
C PRO A 283 85.09 -27.93 93.32
N THR A 284 86.32 -28.25 93.71
CA THR A 284 87.54 -27.65 93.13
C THR A 284 88.54 -28.73 92.68
N TYR A 285 88.95 -28.69 91.40
CA TYR A 285 89.91 -29.59 90.74
C TYR A 285 91.03 -28.79 90.03
N THR A 286 92.30 -29.02 90.35
CA THR A 286 93.43 -28.27 89.75
C THR A 286 94.09 -29.04 88.58
N ILE A 287 94.07 -28.49 87.35
CA ILE A 287 94.71 -29.05 86.12
C ILE A 287 95.49 -27.96 85.37
N ALA A 288 96.75 -28.22 85.00
CA ALA A 288 97.63 -27.27 84.30
C ALA A 288 97.74 -25.86 84.95
N ASN A 289 97.82 -25.80 86.29
CA ASN A 289 97.88 -24.56 87.10
C ASN A 289 96.66 -23.64 87.00
N ALA A 290 95.51 -24.14 86.54
CA ALA A 290 94.21 -23.51 86.68
C ALA A 290 93.31 -24.37 87.57
N ASP A 291 92.56 -23.72 88.46
CA ASP A 291 91.53 -24.36 89.26
C ASP A 291 90.23 -24.37 88.44
N TYR A 292 89.66 -25.56 88.30
CA TYR A 292 88.37 -25.79 87.65
C TYR A 292 87.37 -26.22 88.70
N ASP A 293 86.23 -25.58 88.72
CA ASP A 293 85.18 -25.78 89.71
C ASP A 293 84.11 -26.80 89.25
N ASN A 294 84.39 -27.51 88.15
CA ASN A 294 83.54 -28.58 87.64
C ASN A 294 84.36 -29.66 86.90
N VAL A 295 83.86 -30.91 86.94
CA VAL A 295 84.54 -32.09 86.37
C VAL A 295 84.66 -31.98 84.85
N GLY A 296 83.71 -31.29 84.22
CA GLY A 296 83.65 -31.02 82.79
C GLY A 296 84.87 -30.24 82.33
N ASP A 297 85.12 -29.05 82.84
CA ASP A 297 86.23 -28.21 82.42
C ASP A 297 87.60 -28.81 82.76
N ALA A 298 87.68 -29.57 83.86
CA ALA A 298 88.85 -30.36 84.22
C ALA A 298 89.18 -31.46 83.18
N LEU A 299 88.18 -32.17 82.66
CA LEU A 299 88.37 -33.21 81.64
C LEU A 299 88.38 -32.64 80.20
N ASN A 300 87.68 -31.53 79.95
CA ASN A 300 87.65 -30.78 78.69
C ASN A 300 89.02 -30.12 78.42
N ALA A 301 89.73 -29.67 79.47
CA ALA A 301 91.12 -29.24 79.35
C ALA A 301 92.09 -30.37 78.94
N ILE A 302 91.71 -31.65 79.10
CA ILE A 302 92.52 -32.81 78.70
C ILE A 302 92.10 -33.38 77.32
N ASP A 303 90.88 -33.14 76.81
CA ASP A 303 90.31 -33.81 75.62
C ASP A 303 90.05 -32.90 74.38
N THR A 304 89.74 -31.60 74.50
CA THR A 304 89.24 -30.79 73.34
C THR A 304 90.23 -29.85 72.65
N THR A 305 91.54 -30.01 72.83
CA THR A 305 92.51 -29.27 71.98
C THR A 305 92.69 -29.86 70.57
N LEU A 306 91.85 -30.83 70.13
CA LEU A 306 92.05 -31.58 68.87
C LEU A 306 90.82 -31.83 67.93
N ASP A 307 89.60 -31.28 68.14
CA ASP A 307 88.36 -31.76 67.43
C ASP A 307 87.65 -30.77 66.44
N ASP A 308 88.28 -29.66 66.02
CA ASP A 308 87.64 -28.60 65.18
C ASP A 308 88.13 -28.53 63.69
N ALA A 309 88.48 -29.64 63.02
CA ALA A 309 88.94 -29.62 61.61
C ALA A 309 88.10 -30.49 60.65
N LEU A 310 87.87 -30.01 59.41
CA LEU A 310 87.24 -30.78 58.33
C LEU A 310 88.09 -32.02 58.00
N LEU A 311 87.57 -33.22 58.27
CA LEU A 311 88.26 -34.48 58.00
C LEU A 311 87.81 -35.10 56.68
N TRP A 312 88.78 -35.71 55.99
CA TRP A 312 88.58 -36.48 54.76
C TRP A 312 87.85 -37.80 55.06
N ASP A 313 86.67 -38.02 54.49
CA ASP A 313 85.94 -39.30 54.57
C ASP A 313 86.12 -40.08 53.26
N ALA A 314 86.93 -41.14 53.32
CA ALA A 314 87.26 -41.97 52.17
C ALA A 314 86.08 -42.82 51.65
N ASP A 315 85.00 -42.95 52.44
CA ASP A 315 83.83 -43.77 52.11
C ASP A 315 82.65 -42.93 51.55
N ALA A 316 82.79 -41.60 51.49
CA ALA A 316 81.77 -40.70 50.96
C ALA A 316 81.86 -40.60 49.42
N GLY A 317 81.15 -41.48 48.71
CA GLY A 317 81.04 -41.49 47.24
C GLY A 317 82.17 -42.25 46.51
N GLU A 318 82.05 -42.44 45.19
CA GLU A 318 82.93 -43.32 44.39
C GLU A 318 84.42 -42.92 44.36
N ASN A 319 84.79 -41.72 44.83
CA ASN A 319 86.18 -41.23 44.89
C ASN A 319 86.56 -40.55 46.23
N GLY A 320 85.77 -40.71 47.29
CA GLY A 320 85.94 -40.01 48.57
C GLY A 320 85.59 -38.51 48.51
N ALA A 321 85.19 -37.92 49.64
CA ALA A 321 84.81 -36.52 49.72
C ALA A 321 85.17 -35.89 51.08
N PHE A 322 85.34 -34.56 51.10
CA PHE A 322 85.41 -33.82 52.36
C PHE A 322 84.04 -33.82 53.03
N SER A 323 83.94 -34.38 54.23
CA SER A 323 82.67 -34.52 54.96
C SER A 323 82.52 -33.41 55.99
N ALA A 324 81.42 -32.66 55.90
CA ALA A 324 81.01 -31.69 56.92
C ALA A 324 80.19 -32.34 58.05
N ALA A 325 80.34 -33.65 58.27
CA ALA A 325 79.68 -34.33 59.37
C ALA A 325 80.55 -34.27 60.64
N HIS A 326 79.95 -33.92 61.78
CA HIS A 326 80.61 -33.94 63.07
C HIS A 326 80.24 -35.21 63.86
N GLY A 327 81.15 -35.73 64.68
CA GLY A 327 80.88 -36.86 65.58
C GLY A 327 80.75 -38.23 64.88
N LYS A 328 80.57 -39.28 65.70
CA LYS A 328 80.60 -40.71 65.29
C LYS A 328 79.44 -41.15 64.39
N ASP A 329 78.36 -40.38 64.31
CA ASP A 329 77.09 -40.80 63.67
C ASP A 329 76.89 -40.22 62.25
N LYS A 330 77.92 -39.57 61.68
CA LYS A 330 77.93 -39.00 60.31
C LYS A 330 76.71 -38.11 60.00
N THR A 331 76.25 -37.30 60.95
CA THR A 331 75.16 -36.33 60.74
C THR A 331 75.65 -35.12 59.95
N ALA A 332 75.06 -34.87 58.78
CA ALA A 332 75.44 -33.76 57.91
C ALA A 332 75.23 -32.40 58.61
N SER A 333 76.25 -31.53 58.62
CA SER A 333 76.15 -30.13 59.08
C SER A 333 76.17 -29.15 57.92
N VAL A 334 75.71 -27.92 58.18
CA VAL A 334 75.73 -26.81 57.22
C VAL A 334 77.16 -26.27 57.08
N ILE A 335 77.68 -26.16 55.85
CA ILE A 335 78.93 -25.44 55.58
C ILE A 335 78.59 -23.95 55.44
N THR A 336 78.97 -23.14 56.42
CA THR A 336 78.81 -21.68 56.38
C THR A 336 80.04 -21.01 55.73
N ASN A 337 79.88 -19.82 55.13
CA ASN A 337 80.94 -19.07 54.42
C ASN A 337 81.48 -19.66 53.11
N VAL A 338 80.67 -20.41 52.35
CA VAL A 338 81.02 -20.86 50.99
C VAL A 338 80.90 -19.69 50.00
N ALA A 339 82.00 -19.31 49.34
CA ALA A 339 82.00 -18.31 48.27
C ALA A 339 81.21 -18.80 47.03
N ASN A 340 80.73 -17.89 46.18
CA ASN A 340 80.00 -18.26 44.98
C ASN A 340 80.88 -19.11 44.04
N GLY A 341 80.46 -20.34 43.73
CA GLY A 341 81.11 -21.21 42.75
C GLY A 341 80.90 -20.75 41.31
N ALA A 342 81.75 -21.12 40.36
CA ALA A 342 81.52 -20.78 38.96
C ALA A 342 80.29 -21.52 38.39
N ILE A 343 79.37 -20.83 37.69
CA ILE A 343 78.23 -21.46 37.01
C ILE A 343 78.61 -21.69 35.54
N SER A 344 78.99 -22.92 35.20
CA SER A 344 79.25 -23.36 33.83
C SER A 344 79.05 -24.87 33.69
N ALA A 345 78.85 -25.36 32.46
CA ALA A 345 78.62 -26.78 32.20
C ALA A 345 79.79 -27.71 32.63
N ALA A 346 80.97 -27.16 32.95
CA ALA A 346 82.15 -27.91 33.39
C ALA A 346 82.56 -27.63 34.85
N SER A 347 81.81 -26.81 35.59
CA SER A 347 82.15 -26.46 36.97
C SER A 347 81.96 -27.66 37.91
N SER A 348 82.87 -27.82 38.86
CA SER A 348 82.76 -28.75 39.99
C SER A 348 82.75 -27.99 41.34
N ASP A 349 82.61 -26.67 41.30
CA ASP A 349 82.55 -25.84 42.50
C ASP A 349 81.23 -26.08 43.25
N ALA A 350 81.28 -26.04 44.59
CA ALA A 350 80.07 -26.04 45.39
C ALA A 350 79.31 -24.72 45.18
N ILE A 351 78.01 -24.80 44.88
CA ILE A 351 77.13 -23.62 44.78
C ILE A 351 76.52 -23.31 46.15
N ASN A 352 76.37 -22.03 46.48
CA ASN A 352 75.70 -21.61 47.70
C ASN A 352 74.23 -21.19 47.45
N GLY A 353 73.45 -21.01 48.52
CA GLY A 353 72.03 -20.66 48.44
C GLY A 353 71.74 -19.35 47.70
N SER A 354 72.66 -18.38 47.71
CA SER A 354 72.47 -17.10 46.99
C SER A 354 72.51 -17.27 45.46
N GLN A 355 73.29 -18.23 44.96
CA GLN A 355 73.36 -18.56 43.54
C GLN A 355 72.10 -19.27 43.06
N LEU A 356 71.57 -20.20 43.86
CA LEU A 356 70.30 -20.87 43.56
C LEU A 356 69.11 -19.89 43.64
N TYR A 357 69.09 -18.98 44.62
CA TYR A 357 68.09 -17.92 44.72
C TYR A 357 68.09 -16.99 43.50
N THR A 358 69.28 -16.61 43.01
CA THR A 358 69.40 -15.75 41.81
C THR A 358 68.83 -16.45 40.56
N THR A 359 69.09 -17.75 40.38
CA THR A 359 68.51 -18.53 39.29
C THR A 359 66.99 -18.66 39.43
N ASN A 360 66.48 -18.98 40.62
CA ASN A 360 65.04 -19.07 40.86
C ASN A 360 64.34 -17.71 40.64
N LYS A 361 65.00 -16.60 40.97
CA LYS A 361 64.47 -15.25 40.73
C LYS A 361 64.35 -14.94 39.23
N TYR A 362 65.34 -15.33 38.43
CA TYR A 362 65.25 -15.19 36.98
C TYR A 362 64.08 -15.99 36.38
N ILE A 363 63.80 -17.19 36.91
CA ILE A 363 62.64 -18.00 36.49
C ILE A 363 61.33 -17.34 36.88
N ALA A 364 61.19 -16.85 38.12
CA ALA A 364 59.99 -16.13 38.57
C ALA A 364 59.73 -14.85 37.74
N ASP A 365 60.77 -14.04 37.51
CA ASP A 365 60.66 -12.82 36.70
C ASP A 365 60.31 -13.13 35.22
N ALA A 366 60.74 -14.28 34.69
CA ALA A 366 60.40 -14.71 33.33
C ALA A 366 58.98 -15.29 33.20
N LEU A 367 58.43 -15.84 34.29
CA LEU A 367 57.03 -16.29 34.35
C LEU A 367 56.07 -15.09 34.49
N ASP A 368 56.48 -14.01 35.18
CA ASP A 368 55.60 -12.86 35.48
C ASP A 368 54.31 -13.32 36.21
N GLY A 369 53.21 -12.57 36.14
CA GLY A 369 51.93 -12.96 36.73
C GLY A 369 52.04 -13.14 38.26
N ASP A 370 52.76 -12.25 38.93
CA ASP A 370 52.99 -12.29 40.39
C ASP A 370 53.78 -13.52 40.91
N ALA A 371 54.48 -14.26 40.04
CA ALA A 371 55.41 -15.30 40.49
C ALA A 371 56.60 -14.69 41.27
N GLU A 372 56.91 -15.23 42.46
CA GLU A 372 57.99 -14.76 43.33
C GLU A 372 58.76 -15.93 43.94
N VAL A 373 60.04 -15.74 44.27
CA VAL A 373 60.84 -16.71 45.05
C VAL A 373 60.60 -16.52 46.55
N ASN A 374 60.01 -17.51 47.19
CA ASN A 374 59.72 -17.55 48.62
C ASN A 374 61.00 -17.68 49.46
N ALA A 375 60.90 -17.37 50.76
CA ALA A 375 62.01 -17.44 51.71
C ALA A 375 62.62 -18.86 51.87
N ASP A 376 61.88 -19.91 51.48
CA ASP A 376 62.32 -21.31 51.46
C ASP A 376 62.97 -21.73 50.13
N GLY A 377 63.04 -20.83 49.15
CA GLY A 377 63.61 -21.07 47.83
C GLY A 377 62.63 -21.62 46.78
N THR A 378 61.37 -21.89 47.13
CA THR A 378 60.31 -22.27 46.17
C THR A 378 59.84 -21.07 45.35
N ILE A 379 59.24 -21.30 44.18
CA ILE A 379 58.63 -20.24 43.36
C ILE A 379 57.11 -20.32 43.52
N THR A 380 56.47 -19.22 43.88
CA THR A 380 55.00 -19.07 43.87
C THR A 380 54.50 -19.19 42.43
N ALA A 381 53.44 -19.97 42.22
CA ALA A 381 52.87 -20.15 40.88
C ALA A 381 52.41 -18.80 40.30
N PRO A 382 52.65 -18.53 38.99
CA PRO A 382 52.13 -17.32 38.35
C PRO A 382 50.60 -17.30 38.35
N THR A 383 49.99 -16.18 38.05
CA THR A 383 48.55 -15.99 37.85
C THR A 383 48.32 -15.20 36.57
N TYR A 384 47.64 -15.80 35.60
CA TYR A 384 47.23 -15.16 34.36
C TYR A 384 45.70 -15.11 34.30
N THR A 385 45.13 -13.93 34.01
CA THR A 385 43.67 -13.76 33.86
C THR A 385 43.29 -13.71 32.38
N ILE A 386 42.54 -14.68 31.90
CA ILE A 386 42.04 -14.77 30.52
C ILE A 386 40.54 -15.06 30.57
N ALA A 387 39.74 -14.29 29.85
CA ALA A 387 38.28 -14.40 29.83
C ALA A 387 37.60 -14.46 31.22
N ASN A 388 38.16 -13.75 32.22
CA ASN A 388 37.75 -13.72 33.62
C ASN A 388 37.96 -15.03 34.42
N ALA A 389 38.80 -15.95 33.92
CA ALA A 389 39.30 -17.10 34.67
C ALA A 389 40.80 -16.94 34.97
N GLU A 390 41.25 -17.49 36.09
CA GLU A 390 42.65 -17.44 36.53
C GLU A 390 43.36 -18.77 36.27
N TYR A 391 44.56 -18.70 35.69
CA TYR A 391 45.40 -19.85 35.36
C TYR A 391 46.76 -19.70 36.02
N ASN A 392 47.25 -20.79 36.64
CA ASN A 392 48.46 -20.75 37.46
C ASN A 392 49.70 -21.38 36.80
N ASN A 393 49.62 -21.64 35.50
CA ASN A 393 50.75 -22.05 34.67
C ASN A 393 50.55 -21.57 33.22
N VAL A 394 51.66 -21.47 32.48
CA VAL A 394 51.67 -20.91 31.12
C VAL A 394 50.92 -21.80 30.12
N GLY A 395 50.95 -23.13 30.30
CA GLY A 395 50.30 -24.07 29.36
C GLY A 395 48.80 -23.87 29.35
N ASP A 396 48.17 -23.98 30.53
CA ASP A 396 46.71 -23.84 30.64
C ASP A 396 46.24 -22.43 30.25
N ALA A 397 47.04 -21.40 30.52
CA ALA A 397 46.74 -20.03 30.10
C ALA A 397 46.77 -19.88 28.56
N LEU A 398 47.73 -20.50 27.88
CA LEU A 398 47.80 -20.48 26.41
C LEU A 398 46.67 -21.29 25.79
N ASP A 399 46.32 -22.45 26.37
CA ASP A 399 45.17 -23.25 25.94
C ASP A 399 43.86 -22.45 26.08
N ALA A 400 43.71 -21.71 27.19
CA ALA A 400 42.55 -20.83 27.39
C ALA A 400 42.50 -19.66 26.40
N LEU A 401 43.66 -19.12 25.98
CA LEU A 401 43.70 -18.10 24.94
C LEU A 401 43.25 -18.67 23.59
N ASP A 402 43.68 -19.89 23.26
CA ASP A 402 43.31 -20.60 22.03
C ASP A 402 41.79 -20.80 21.96
N ASP A 403 41.18 -21.31 23.04
CA ASP A 403 39.73 -21.52 23.13
C ASP A 403 38.91 -20.24 22.93
N ASN A 404 39.46 -19.07 23.26
CA ASN A 404 38.78 -17.78 23.19
C ASN A 404 39.14 -16.95 21.94
N ALA A 405 39.99 -17.45 21.04
CA ALA A 405 40.40 -16.73 19.83
C ALA A 405 39.59 -17.12 18.58
N LEU A 406 39.63 -16.28 17.54
CA LEU A 406 39.20 -16.67 16.20
C LEU A 406 40.32 -17.44 15.52
N LEU A 407 40.17 -18.76 15.44
CA LEU A 407 41.20 -19.66 14.92
C LEU A 407 40.93 -20.08 13.48
N TRP A 408 42.00 -20.34 12.75
CA TRP A 408 41.91 -20.95 11.42
C TRP A 408 41.63 -22.45 11.55
N ASP A 409 40.53 -22.90 10.96
CA ASP A 409 40.16 -24.30 10.87
C ASP A 409 40.39 -24.78 9.43
N GLU A 410 41.44 -25.58 9.19
CA GLU A 410 41.79 -26.12 7.88
C GLU A 410 40.72 -27.04 7.29
N THR A 411 39.85 -27.60 8.13
CA THR A 411 38.79 -28.53 7.70
C THR A 411 37.48 -27.81 7.39
N ALA A 412 37.31 -26.59 7.89
CA ALA A 412 36.17 -25.74 7.56
C ALA A 412 36.13 -25.37 6.07
N ASN A 413 34.98 -24.87 5.61
CA ASN A 413 34.75 -24.50 4.20
C ASN A 413 35.08 -25.64 3.21
N GLY A 414 34.65 -26.87 3.52
CA GLY A 414 34.87 -28.03 2.67
C GLY A 414 36.34 -28.43 2.49
N GLY A 415 37.20 -28.14 3.48
CA GLY A 415 38.63 -28.45 3.45
C GLY A 415 39.52 -27.40 2.76
N ALA A 416 38.97 -26.24 2.38
CA ALA A 416 39.75 -25.09 1.92
C ALA A 416 40.28 -24.23 3.09
N GLY A 417 39.78 -24.49 4.29
CA GLY A 417 40.05 -23.77 5.51
C GLY A 417 39.29 -22.43 5.63
N ALA A 418 38.94 -22.07 6.87
CA ALA A 418 38.31 -20.79 7.18
C ALA A 418 38.54 -20.40 8.66
N TYR A 419 38.44 -19.10 8.97
CA TYR A 419 38.38 -18.67 10.37
C TYR A 419 37.07 -19.10 11.01
N ASN A 420 37.15 -19.83 12.11
CA ASN A 420 36.03 -20.42 12.80
C ASN A 420 35.73 -19.63 14.08
N ALA A 421 34.48 -19.16 14.22
CA ALA A 421 33.99 -18.46 15.40
C ALA A 421 33.26 -19.38 16.39
N SER A 422 33.33 -20.71 16.21
CA SER A 422 32.63 -21.64 17.08
C SER A 422 33.35 -21.82 18.42
N HIS A 423 32.60 -21.77 19.52
CA HIS A 423 33.07 -22.16 20.85
C HIS A 423 32.30 -23.43 21.27
N ASP A 424 33.01 -24.45 21.75
CA ASP A 424 32.44 -25.77 22.10
C ASP A 424 31.60 -26.42 20.98
N GLY A 425 32.00 -26.24 19.72
CA GLY A 425 31.28 -26.76 18.56
C GLY A 425 29.96 -26.06 18.24
N LYS A 426 29.67 -24.91 18.86
CA LYS A 426 28.51 -24.06 18.56
C LYS A 426 28.97 -22.76 17.90
N ALA A 427 28.32 -22.36 16.81
CA ALA A 427 28.61 -21.09 16.16
C ALA A 427 28.34 -19.91 17.11
N SER A 428 29.31 -19.01 17.24
CA SER A 428 29.15 -17.76 18.01
C SER A 428 28.77 -16.58 17.13
N ILE A 429 28.21 -15.53 17.74
CA ILE A 429 27.89 -14.27 17.06
C ILE A 429 29.14 -13.38 17.05
N ILE A 430 29.55 -12.91 15.87
CA ILE A 430 30.59 -11.89 15.73
C ILE A 430 29.91 -10.51 15.78
N THR A 431 30.26 -9.70 16.78
CA THR A 431 29.73 -8.33 16.93
C THR A 431 30.77 -7.29 16.49
N ASN A 432 30.36 -6.04 16.28
CA ASN A 432 31.22 -4.93 15.82
C ASN A 432 31.85 -5.12 14.41
N VAL A 433 31.19 -5.87 13.52
CA VAL A 433 31.59 -5.97 12.11
C VAL A 433 31.20 -4.68 11.37
N ALA A 434 32.18 -3.93 10.87
CA ALA A 434 31.95 -2.76 10.04
C ALA A 434 31.23 -3.14 8.72
N ASN A 435 30.61 -2.17 8.05
CA ASN A 435 29.96 -2.43 6.75
C ASN A 435 31.02 -2.86 5.73
N GLY A 436 30.89 -4.06 5.17
CA GLY A 436 31.75 -4.55 4.09
C GLY A 436 31.44 -3.84 2.76
N SER A 437 32.39 -3.81 1.82
CA SER A 437 32.12 -3.33 0.46
C SER A 437 31.10 -4.24 -0.25
N ILE A 438 30.07 -3.66 -0.88
CA ILE A 438 29.08 -4.40 -1.69
C ILE A 438 29.43 -4.18 -3.16
N SER A 439 30.41 -4.95 -3.65
CA SER A 439 30.84 -4.97 -5.07
C SER A 439 31.07 -6.41 -5.50
N GLU A 440 31.05 -6.68 -6.81
CA GLU A 440 31.13 -8.05 -7.38
C GLU A 440 32.38 -8.82 -6.92
N ASP A 441 33.50 -8.13 -6.72
CA ASP A 441 34.79 -8.72 -6.32
C ASP A 441 35.06 -8.63 -4.80
N SER A 442 34.11 -8.15 -3.99
CA SER A 442 34.33 -7.97 -2.55
C SER A 442 34.40 -9.30 -1.81
N THR A 443 35.40 -9.44 -0.95
CA THR A 443 35.53 -10.55 0.01
C THR A 443 35.22 -10.12 1.44
N ASP A 444 34.73 -8.90 1.63
CA ASP A 444 34.41 -8.36 2.95
C ASP A 444 33.19 -9.07 3.55
N ALA A 445 33.20 -9.26 4.87
CA ALA A 445 32.02 -9.74 5.57
C ALA A 445 30.90 -8.67 5.56
N VAL A 446 29.70 -9.05 5.16
CA VAL A 446 28.51 -8.19 5.24
C VAL A 446 27.85 -8.34 6.61
N ASN A 447 27.49 -7.22 7.23
CA ASN A 447 26.81 -7.26 8.53
C ASN A 447 25.28 -7.25 8.40
N GLY A 448 24.59 -7.47 9.51
CA GLY A 448 23.12 -7.53 9.55
C GLY A 448 22.43 -6.26 9.07
N SER A 449 23.04 -5.08 9.22
CA SER A 449 22.46 -3.81 8.75
C SER A 449 22.42 -3.72 7.22
N GLN A 450 23.45 -4.22 6.54
CA GLN A 450 23.52 -4.26 5.08
C GLN A 450 22.53 -5.26 4.49
N LEU A 451 22.38 -6.43 5.12
CA LEU A 451 21.38 -7.42 4.73
C LEU A 451 19.96 -6.88 4.96
N ASN A 452 19.72 -6.20 6.09
CA ASN A 452 18.42 -5.58 6.37
C ASN A 452 18.06 -4.50 5.34
N ALA A 453 19.00 -3.65 4.94
CA ALA A 453 18.78 -2.65 3.90
C ALA A 453 18.37 -3.30 2.55
N THR A 454 19.03 -4.40 2.18
CA THR A 454 18.69 -5.17 0.98
C THR A 454 17.29 -5.79 1.11
N ASN A 455 16.97 -6.40 2.26
CA ASN A 455 15.66 -6.99 2.52
C ASN A 455 14.54 -5.95 2.46
N MET A 456 14.77 -4.73 2.98
CA MET A 456 13.82 -3.63 2.84
C MET A 456 13.57 -3.24 1.38
N MET A 457 14.62 -3.20 0.53
CA MET A 457 14.45 -2.94 -0.91
C MET A 457 13.68 -4.07 -1.61
N ILE A 458 13.93 -5.33 -1.22
CA ILE A 458 13.18 -6.49 -1.74
C ILE A 458 11.71 -6.42 -1.33
N GLU A 459 11.42 -6.04 -0.08
CA GLU A 459 10.06 -5.89 0.40
C GLU A 459 9.33 -4.73 -0.31
N GLN A 460 10.00 -3.61 -0.54
CA GLN A 460 9.48 -2.52 -1.38
C GLN A 460 9.20 -2.98 -2.81
N ASN A 461 10.13 -3.70 -3.44
CA ASN A 461 9.92 -4.27 -4.78
C ASN A 461 8.74 -5.24 -4.80
N THR A 462 8.58 -6.07 -3.76
CA THR A 462 7.45 -7.00 -3.62
C THR A 462 6.14 -6.23 -3.51
N GLN A 463 6.09 -5.16 -2.72
CA GLN A 463 4.92 -4.30 -2.62
C GLN A 463 4.59 -3.62 -3.96
N ILE A 464 5.59 -3.10 -4.68
CA ILE A 464 5.41 -2.48 -6.00
C ILE A 464 4.89 -3.51 -7.02
N ILE A 465 5.47 -4.71 -7.05
CA ILE A 465 5.02 -5.79 -7.93
C ILE A 465 3.57 -6.17 -7.63
N ASN A 466 3.20 -6.29 -6.36
CA ASN A 466 1.82 -6.60 -5.96
C ASN A 466 0.85 -5.48 -6.35
N GLN A 467 1.26 -4.21 -6.29
CA GLN A 467 0.44 -3.09 -6.78
C GLN A 467 0.27 -3.13 -8.29
N LEU A 468 1.31 -3.49 -9.05
CA LEU A 468 1.26 -3.59 -10.51
C LEU A 468 0.46 -4.81 -10.98
N ALA A 469 0.70 -5.98 -10.39
CA ALA A 469 0.02 -7.23 -10.73
C ALA A 469 -1.44 -7.24 -10.23
N GLY A 470 -1.75 -6.54 -9.14
CA GLY A 470 -3.04 -6.59 -8.46
C GLY A 470 -3.18 -7.88 -7.65
N ASN A 471 -4.36 -8.50 -7.63
CA ASN A 471 -4.56 -9.78 -6.95
C ASN A 471 -3.82 -10.91 -7.70
N THR A 472 -2.85 -11.54 -7.02
CA THR A 472 -2.03 -12.66 -7.50
C THR A 472 -2.39 -14.00 -6.84
N ASP A 473 -3.50 -14.08 -6.10
CA ASP A 473 -4.00 -15.33 -5.52
C ASP A 473 -4.25 -16.34 -6.64
N ALA A 474 -3.81 -17.59 -6.45
CA ALA A 474 -3.95 -18.64 -7.46
C ALA A 474 -5.42 -18.83 -7.90
N THR A 475 -6.35 -18.78 -6.96
CA THR A 475 -7.80 -18.85 -7.24
C THR A 475 -8.26 -17.65 -8.06
N TYR A 476 -7.80 -16.44 -7.72
CA TYR A 476 -8.17 -15.22 -8.45
C TYR A 476 -7.64 -15.26 -9.88
N ILE A 477 -6.40 -15.73 -10.09
CA ILE A 477 -5.81 -15.90 -11.42
C ILE A 477 -6.60 -16.94 -12.23
N GLN A 478 -7.01 -18.07 -11.65
CA GLN A 478 -7.88 -19.04 -12.35
C GLN A 478 -9.22 -18.43 -12.78
N GLU A 479 -9.87 -17.67 -11.90
CA GLU A 479 -11.20 -17.11 -12.19
C GLU A 479 -11.15 -15.87 -13.12
N ASN A 480 -10.06 -15.10 -13.10
CA ASN A 480 -9.99 -13.76 -13.72
C ASN A 480 -8.84 -13.59 -14.73
N GLY A 481 -7.97 -14.59 -14.86
CA GLY A 481 -6.78 -14.54 -15.72
C GLY A 481 -5.55 -13.93 -15.08
N ALA A 482 -4.40 -14.27 -15.67
CA ALA A 482 -3.14 -13.60 -15.38
C ALA A 482 -3.09 -12.20 -16.02
N GLY A 483 -2.28 -11.32 -15.46
CA GLY A 483 -2.06 -9.98 -16.00
C GLY A 483 -1.62 -8.96 -14.96
N ILE A 484 -1.75 -7.69 -15.33
CA ILE A 484 -1.55 -6.54 -14.44
C ILE A 484 -2.90 -5.99 -13.98
N ASN A 485 -2.90 -5.11 -13.00
CA ASN A 485 -4.10 -4.66 -12.29
C ASN A 485 -5.23 -4.17 -13.22
N TYR A 486 -4.88 -3.53 -14.35
CA TYR A 486 -5.85 -2.96 -15.30
C TYR A 486 -5.96 -3.71 -16.63
N VAL A 487 -5.08 -4.67 -16.89
CA VAL A 487 -5.05 -5.43 -18.14
C VAL A 487 -4.90 -6.90 -17.79
N ARG A 488 -6.02 -7.63 -17.84
CA ARG A 488 -6.08 -9.07 -17.61
C ARG A 488 -6.78 -9.74 -18.78
N THR A 489 -6.33 -10.95 -19.09
CA THR A 489 -7.08 -11.85 -19.96
C THR A 489 -7.19 -13.17 -19.25
N ASN A 490 -8.42 -13.64 -19.04
CA ASN A 490 -8.63 -15.00 -18.58
C ASN A 490 -8.28 -15.96 -19.72
N ASP A 491 -7.11 -16.55 -19.60
CA ASP A 491 -6.52 -17.55 -20.48
C ASP A 491 -6.63 -18.97 -19.91
N ASP A 492 -7.47 -19.19 -18.89
CA ASP A 492 -7.73 -20.52 -18.36
C ASP A 492 -8.26 -21.46 -19.45
N GLY A 493 -7.65 -22.64 -19.54
CA GLY A 493 -7.93 -23.63 -20.59
C GLY A 493 -7.42 -23.25 -21.99
N LEU A 494 -6.72 -22.12 -22.16
CA LEU A 494 -6.07 -21.74 -23.42
C LEU A 494 -4.56 -22.03 -23.37
N ALA A 495 -3.95 -22.25 -24.55
CA ALA A 495 -2.50 -22.46 -24.63
C ALA A 495 -1.77 -21.12 -24.50
N PHE A 496 -0.76 -21.03 -23.64
CA PHE A 496 -0.03 -19.77 -23.42
C PHE A 496 0.44 -19.14 -24.75
N ASN A 497 -0.09 -17.95 -25.08
CA ASN A 497 0.27 -17.15 -26.25
C ASN A 497 0.26 -15.68 -25.87
N ASP A 498 1.39 -15.01 -26.12
CA ASP A 498 1.58 -13.61 -25.78
C ASP A 498 0.83 -12.67 -26.74
N ALA A 499 0.59 -11.44 -26.30
CA ALA A 499 0.18 -10.37 -27.19
C ALA A 499 1.38 -9.93 -28.05
N SER A 500 1.15 -9.63 -29.33
CA SER A 500 2.23 -9.35 -30.29
C SER A 500 2.03 -7.99 -30.97
N ALA A 501 2.70 -6.96 -30.45
CA ALA A 501 2.82 -5.66 -31.10
C ALA A 501 4.06 -5.65 -32.03
N GLN A 502 3.88 -6.00 -33.31
CA GLN A 502 4.97 -6.18 -34.27
C GLN A 502 5.29 -4.91 -35.06
N GLY A 503 4.30 -4.06 -35.32
CA GLY A 503 4.50 -2.79 -36.01
C GLY A 503 5.15 -1.74 -35.11
N VAL A 504 5.88 -0.78 -35.70
CA VAL A 504 6.52 0.29 -34.94
C VAL A 504 5.45 1.15 -34.27
N GLY A 505 5.48 1.25 -32.94
CA GLY A 505 4.47 1.99 -32.17
C GLY A 505 3.12 1.28 -32.03
N ALA A 506 3.02 0.00 -32.41
CA ALA A 506 1.78 -0.76 -32.30
C ALA A 506 1.44 -1.13 -30.84
N THR A 507 0.16 -1.40 -30.57
CA THR A 507 -0.35 -1.82 -29.26
C THR A 507 -1.16 -3.10 -29.39
N ALA A 508 -0.73 -4.17 -28.72
CA ALA A 508 -1.46 -5.44 -28.67
C ALA A 508 -1.82 -5.74 -27.21
N ILE A 509 -3.11 -5.96 -26.93
CA ILE A 509 -3.64 -6.22 -25.59
C ILE A 509 -4.57 -7.43 -25.62
N GLY A 510 -4.18 -8.48 -24.89
CA GLY A 510 -4.97 -9.68 -24.66
C GLY A 510 -4.46 -10.93 -25.39
N TYR A 511 -4.96 -12.10 -24.97
CA TYR A 511 -4.52 -13.41 -25.44
C TYR A 511 -4.44 -13.50 -26.97
N ASN A 512 -3.27 -13.84 -27.50
CA ASN A 512 -3.03 -14.04 -28.93
C ASN A 512 -3.50 -12.84 -29.80
N SER A 513 -3.49 -11.63 -29.27
CA SER A 513 -3.75 -10.41 -30.04
C SER A 513 -2.51 -10.03 -30.86
N VAL A 514 -2.70 -9.55 -32.09
CA VAL A 514 -1.59 -9.20 -32.99
C VAL A 514 -1.84 -7.85 -33.64
N ALA A 515 -0.99 -6.88 -33.33
CA ALA A 515 -0.96 -5.56 -33.97
C ALA A 515 0.31 -5.48 -34.84
N LYS A 516 0.15 -5.79 -36.13
CA LYS A 516 1.22 -5.96 -37.11
C LYS A 516 1.50 -4.70 -37.94
N GLY A 517 0.49 -3.88 -38.22
CA GLY A 517 0.70 -2.59 -38.91
C GLY A 517 1.40 -1.58 -37.99
N ASP A 518 2.14 -0.62 -38.57
CA ASP A 518 2.77 0.46 -37.79
C ASP A 518 1.71 1.32 -37.10
N SER A 519 1.91 1.63 -35.80
CA SER A 519 0.95 2.36 -34.95
C SER A 519 -0.46 1.73 -34.90
N SER A 520 -0.61 0.45 -35.24
CA SER A 520 -1.87 -0.27 -35.18
C SER A 520 -2.25 -0.66 -33.74
N VAL A 521 -3.54 -0.93 -33.51
CA VAL A 521 -4.07 -1.32 -32.19
C VAL A 521 -4.89 -2.61 -32.34
N ALA A 522 -4.56 -3.63 -31.56
CA ALA A 522 -5.33 -4.88 -31.46
C ALA A 522 -5.67 -5.16 -29.99
N ILE A 523 -6.95 -5.07 -29.63
CA ILE A 523 -7.42 -5.25 -28.24
C ILE A 523 -8.47 -6.36 -28.19
N GLY A 524 -8.21 -7.39 -27.38
CA GLY A 524 -9.09 -8.53 -27.14
C GLY A 524 -8.53 -9.84 -27.68
N GLN A 525 -9.04 -10.95 -27.15
CA GLN A 525 -8.61 -12.31 -27.48
C GLN A 525 -8.65 -12.55 -29.00
N GLY A 526 -7.52 -12.91 -29.60
CA GLY A 526 -7.41 -13.20 -31.04
C GLY A 526 -7.69 -12.02 -31.98
N SER A 527 -7.68 -10.78 -31.48
CA SER A 527 -7.79 -9.59 -32.33
C SER A 527 -6.56 -9.43 -33.23
N TYR A 528 -6.75 -8.92 -34.45
CA TYR A 528 -5.71 -8.83 -35.47
C TYR A 528 -5.79 -7.52 -36.24
N SER A 529 -4.70 -6.77 -36.33
CA SER A 529 -4.63 -5.59 -37.20
C SER A 529 -3.31 -5.59 -37.98
N ASP A 530 -3.36 -5.69 -39.30
CA ASP A 530 -2.19 -5.69 -40.20
C ASP A 530 -2.09 -4.44 -41.09
N VAL A 531 -3.00 -3.50 -40.92
CA VAL A 531 -2.98 -2.20 -41.59
C VAL A 531 -2.37 -1.15 -40.67
N ASP A 532 -1.46 -0.32 -41.19
CA ASP A 532 -0.90 0.82 -40.46
C ASP A 532 -2.02 1.71 -39.93
N THR A 533 -1.89 2.16 -38.68
CA THR A 533 -2.89 2.96 -37.93
C THR A 533 -4.27 2.30 -37.74
N GLY A 534 -4.46 1.06 -38.21
CA GLY A 534 -5.70 0.30 -38.06
C GLY A 534 -6.01 -0.06 -36.61
N ILE A 535 -7.30 -0.14 -36.27
CA ILE A 535 -7.77 -0.47 -34.92
C ILE A 535 -8.70 -1.68 -34.99
N ALA A 536 -8.33 -2.78 -34.33
CA ALA A 536 -9.15 -3.96 -34.11
C ALA A 536 -9.57 -4.03 -32.63
N LEU A 537 -10.86 -3.84 -32.34
CA LEU A 537 -11.39 -3.72 -30.98
C LEU A 537 -12.44 -4.79 -30.66
N GLY A 538 -12.10 -5.70 -29.74
CA GLY A 538 -12.92 -6.81 -29.28
C GLY A 538 -12.39 -8.16 -29.74
N SER A 539 -12.79 -9.24 -29.07
CA SER A 539 -12.32 -10.60 -29.38
C SER A 539 -12.57 -10.96 -30.87
N SER A 540 -11.56 -11.55 -31.50
CA SER A 540 -11.56 -11.96 -32.91
C SER A 540 -11.87 -10.83 -33.90
N SER A 541 -11.69 -9.56 -33.52
CA SER A 541 -11.87 -8.45 -34.46
C SER A 541 -10.65 -8.35 -35.38
N VAL A 542 -10.89 -8.07 -36.67
CA VAL A 542 -9.85 -8.01 -37.69
C VAL A 542 -9.91 -6.66 -38.39
N SER A 543 -8.84 -5.87 -38.29
CA SER A 543 -8.64 -4.64 -39.05
C SER A 543 -7.57 -4.85 -40.12
N SER A 544 -8.05 -5.31 -41.28
CA SER A 544 -7.22 -5.65 -42.46
C SER A 544 -7.57 -4.86 -43.72
N ARG A 545 -8.41 -3.83 -43.58
CA ARG A 545 -8.89 -3.05 -44.72
C ARG A 545 -8.21 -1.69 -44.79
N VAL A 546 -7.37 -1.51 -45.81
CA VAL A 546 -6.83 -0.20 -46.19
C VAL A 546 -7.96 0.67 -46.77
N ILE A 547 -8.10 1.92 -46.31
CA ILE A 547 -9.08 2.87 -46.85
C ILE A 547 -8.40 3.73 -47.92
N ALA A 548 -8.87 3.62 -49.17
CA ALA A 548 -8.37 4.46 -50.26
C ALA A 548 -9.12 5.80 -50.31
N LYS A 549 -8.40 6.90 -50.61
CA LYS A 549 -9.03 8.18 -50.93
C LYS A 549 -9.80 8.08 -52.25
N GLY A 550 -11.03 8.55 -52.28
CA GLY A 550 -11.82 8.56 -53.50
C GLY A 550 -13.17 9.23 -53.31
N SER A 551 -13.83 9.45 -54.45
CA SER A 551 -15.20 9.96 -54.50
C SER A 551 -16.04 9.10 -55.44
N ARG A 552 -17.32 8.94 -55.10
CA ARG A 552 -18.32 8.22 -55.87
C ARG A 552 -19.65 8.94 -55.76
N ASP A 553 -20.31 9.18 -56.89
CA ASP A 553 -21.63 9.82 -56.92
C ASP A 553 -22.74 8.87 -56.45
N THR A 554 -23.81 9.45 -55.90
CA THR A 554 -25.05 8.73 -55.64
C THR A 554 -25.77 8.46 -56.96
N SER A 555 -26.11 7.21 -57.23
CA SER A 555 -26.78 6.80 -58.47
C SER A 555 -27.84 5.73 -58.22
N ILE A 556 -28.94 5.76 -58.97
CA ILE A 556 -29.92 4.67 -58.99
C ILE A 556 -29.50 3.69 -60.09
N THR A 557 -29.31 2.43 -59.71
CA THR A 557 -29.01 1.33 -60.62
C THR A 557 -30.17 0.33 -60.62
N GLU A 558 -30.19 -0.60 -61.57
CA GLU A 558 -31.14 -1.73 -61.57
C GLU A 558 -31.10 -2.57 -60.28
N ASN A 559 -29.97 -2.57 -59.58
CA ASN A 559 -29.75 -3.31 -58.33
C ASN A 559 -30.00 -2.45 -57.07
N GLY A 560 -30.48 -1.22 -57.24
CA GLY A 560 -30.82 -0.31 -56.14
C GLY A 560 -30.02 0.99 -56.12
N VAL A 561 -30.17 1.74 -55.02
CA VAL A 561 -29.49 3.02 -54.80
C VAL A 561 -28.06 2.78 -54.32
N VAL A 562 -27.09 3.24 -55.09
CA VAL A 562 -25.69 3.35 -54.65
C VAL A 562 -25.56 4.68 -53.92
N ILE A 563 -25.25 4.63 -52.62
CA ILE A 563 -24.94 5.84 -51.84
C ILE A 563 -23.50 6.27 -52.16
N GLY A 564 -23.38 7.53 -52.59
CA GLY A 564 -22.09 8.16 -52.85
C GLY A 564 -21.30 8.43 -51.57
N TYR A 565 -20.00 8.63 -51.71
CA TYR A 565 -19.11 9.08 -50.64
C TYR A 565 -17.99 9.93 -51.24
N ASP A 566 -17.42 10.84 -50.45
CA ASP A 566 -16.20 11.57 -50.81
C ASP A 566 -15.28 11.57 -49.58
N THR A 567 -14.09 10.99 -49.72
CA THR A 567 -13.05 10.93 -48.68
C THR A 567 -11.78 11.69 -49.09
N THR A 568 -11.89 12.57 -50.10
CA THR A 568 -10.74 13.32 -50.64
C THR A 568 -10.38 14.54 -49.80
N ASP A 569 -11.26 14.96 -48.90
CA ASP A 569 -11.15 16.13 -48.03
C ASP A 569 -10.23 15.93 -46.81
N GLY A 570 -9.79 14.71 -46.53
CA GLY A 570 -8.96 14.39 -45.36
C GLY A 570 -7.87 13.34 -45.61
N GLU A 571 -6.98 13.16 -44.63
CA GLU A 571 -6.08 12.01 -44.52
C GLU A 571 -6.81 10.85 -43.83
N LEU A 572 -6.58 9.62 -44.29
CA LEU A 572 -7.28 8.43 -43.81
C LEU A 572 -6.30 7.57 -43.01
N LEU A 573 -6.57 7.43 -41.71
CA LEU A 573 -5.70 6.75 -40.73
C LEU A 573 -6.16 5.31 -40.44
N GLY A 574 -6.57 4.59 -41.48
CA GLY A 574 -7.07 3.21 -41.34
C GLY A 574 -8.50 3.10 -40.80
N ALA A 575 -8.98 1.86 -40.68
CA ALA A 575 -10.35 1.57 -40.24
C ALA A 575 -10.41 1.10 -38.77
N LEU A 576 -11.45 1.54 -38.07
CA LEU A 576 -11.90 0.91 -36.83
C LEU A 576 -12.75 -0.32 -37.17
N SER A 577 -12.25 -1.50 -36.82
CA SER A 577 -12.97 -2.76 -36.90
C SER A 577 -13.34 -3.28 -35.51
N ILE A 578 -14.62 -3.59 -35.32
CA ILE A 578 -15.16 -4.20 -34.10
C ILE A 578 -15.65 -5.64 -34.35
N GLY A 579 -15.19 -6.25 -35.43
CA GLY A 579 -15.66 -7.55 -35.89
C GLY A 579 -14.75 -8.12 -36.96
N ASP A 580 -15.23 -9.12 -37.65
CA ASP A 580 -14.53 -9.84 -38.72
C ASP A 580 -15.52 -10.11 -39.86
N ASP A 581 -15.04 -10.59 -40.99
CA ASP A 581 -15.91 -10.95 -42.11
C ASP A 581 -16.96 -11.98 -41.68
N GLY A 582 -18.24 -11.65 -41.88
CA GLY A 582 -19.37 -12.44 -41.40
C GLY A 582 -19.62 -12.42 -39.88
N LYS A 583 -18.83 -11.70 -39.07
CA LYS A 583 -18.98 -11.56 -37.61
C LYS A 583 -19.06 -10.10 -37.20
N TYR A 584 -20.28 -9.60 -37.06
CA TYR A 584 -20.54 -8.19 -36.81
C TYR A 584 -20.91 -7.93 -35.35
N ARG A 585 -20.60 -6.72 -34.87
CA ARG A 585 -21.08 -6.18 -33.59
C ARG A 585 -21.90 -4.93 -33.85
N GLN A 586 -22.91 -4.72 -33.01
CA GLN A 586 -23.67 -3.47 -33.01
C GLN A 586 -22.89 -2.39 -32.25
N ILE A 587 -22.93 -1.15 -32.75
CA ILE A 587 -22.48 0.02 -32.01
C ILE A 587 -23.73 0.67 -31.42
N ILE A 588 -23.85 0.64 -30.09
CA ILE A 588 -25.01 1.18 -29.35
C ILE A 588 -24.58 2.40 -28.53
N ASN A 589 -25.55 3.22 -28.11
CA ASN A 589 -25.32 4.46 -27.36
C ASN A 589 -24.45 5.48 -28.11
N VAL A 590 -24.53 5.47 -29.44
CA VAL A 590 -23.92 6.47 -30.32
C VAL A 590 -24.80 7.72 -30.29
N ALA A 591 -24.21 8.87 -29.93
CA ALA A 591 -24.89 10.16 -30.06
C ALA A 591 -25.14 10.48 -31.54
N ASP A 592 -26.14 11.31 -31.84
CA ASP A 592 -26.37 11.75 -33.21
C ASP A 592 -25.17 12.52 -33.74
N GLY A 593 -24.73 12.18 -34.95
CA GLY A 593 -23.65 12.88 -35.62
C GLY A 593 -24.03 14.32 -35.94
N SER A 594 -23.18 15.27 -35.59
CA SER A 594 -23.35 16.69 -35.89
C SER A 594 -22.39 17.17 -36.97
N GLU A 595 -21.29 16.44 -37.19
CA GLU A 595 -20.26 16.73 -38.19
C GLU A 595 -20.30 15.72 -39.34
N ALA A 596 -19.63 16.05 -40.45
CA ALA A 596 -19.67 15.26 -41.69
C ALA A 596 -19.09 13.83 -41.57
N HIS A 597 -18.20 13.59 -40.59
CA HIS A 597 -17.51 12.31 -40.39
C HIS A 597 -18.03 11.51 -39.19
N ASP A 598 -19.06 12.01 -38.51
CA ASP A 598 -19.67 11.30 -37.38
C ASP A 598 -20.46 10.07 -37.84
N ALA A 599 -20.60 9.09 -36.95
CA ALA A 599 -21.48 7.95 -37.20
C ALA A 599 -22.96 8.40 -37.19
N VAL A 600 -23.69 8.09 -38.25
CA VAL A 600 -25.12 8.38 -38.36
C VAL A 600 -25.92 7.38 -37.52
N THR A 601 -26.73 7.86 -36.59
CA THR A 601 -27.61 6.98 -35.80
C THR A 601 -28.83 6.55 -36.62
N VAL A 602 -29.44 5.42 -36.21
CA VAL A 602 -30.69 4.94 -36.81
C VAL A 602 -31.81 6.00 -36.74
N ARG A 603 -31.81 6.87 -35.71
CA ARG A 603 -32.78 7.97 -35.58
C ARG A 603 -32.55 9.05 -36.65
N GLN A 604 -31.30 9.46 -36.90
CA GLN A 604 -31.00 10.42 -37.97
C GLN A 604 -31.39 9.86 -39.34
N LEU A 605 -31.09 8.58 -39.58
CA LEU A 605 -31.49 7.90 -40.81
C LEU A 605 -33.02 7.86 -40.97
N GLN A 606 -33.75 7.52 -39.90
CA GLN A 606 -35.22 7.53 -39.91
C GLN A 606 -35.80 8.92 -40.15
N ASN A 607 -35.21 9.97 -39.57
CA ASN A 607 -35.62 11.35 -39.82
C ASN A 607 -35.34 11.77 -41.28
N ALA A 608 -34.18 11.40 -41.82
CA ALA A 608 -33.84 11.68 -43.21
C ALA A 608 -34.77 10.97 -44.20
N ILE A 609 -35.06 9.68 -43.97
CA ILE A 609 -36.04 8.90 -44.77
C ILE A 609 -37.45 9.47 -44.58
N GLY A 610 -37.82 9.82 -43.35
CA GLY A 610 -39.11 10.40 -43.00
C GLY A 610 -39.36 11.72 -43.72
N ALA A 611 -38.35 12.57 -43.87
CA ALA A 611 -38.45 13.81 -44.64
C ALA A 611 -38.77 13.56 -46.12
N VAL A 612 -38.23 12.48 -46.72
CA VAL A 612 -38.53 12.10 -48.11
C VAL A 612 -39.93 11.48 -48.25
N ALA A 613 -40.36 10.68 -47.27
CA ALA A 613 -41.63 9.96 -47.33
C ALA A 613 -42.87 10.80 -46.93
N THR A 614 -42.70 11.77 -46.02
CA THR A 614 -43.84 12.53 -45.45
C THR A 614 -44.01 13.92 -46.06
N THR A 615 -42.93 14.56 -46.48
CA THR A 615 -42.95 15.79 -47.28
C THR A 615 -42.34 15.49 -48.63
N PRO A 616 -43.12 14.93 -49.58
CA PRO A 616 -42.59 14.76 -50.92
C PRO A 616 -42.15 16.16 -51.42
N THR A 617 -41.06 16.18 -52.19
CA THR A 617 -40.33 17.39 -52.62
C THR A 617 -41.30 18.56 -52.85
N LYS A 618 -41.01 19.76 -52.33
CA LYS A 618 -41.91 20.95 -52.21
C LYS A 618 -43.01 21.19 -53.26
N TYR A 619 -42.87 20.66 -54.48
CA TYR A 619 -43.77 20.83 -55.62
C TYR A 619 -44.48 19.55 -56.08
N PHE A 620 -44.20 18.41 -55.46
CA PHE A 620 -44.79 17.11 -55.77
C PHE A 620 -45.39 16.54 -54.49
N HIS A 621 -46.72 16.43 -54.41
CA HIS A 621 -47.41 15.76 -53.30
C HIS A 621 -48.37 14.71 -53.84
N ALA A 622 -48.15 13.45 -53.49
CA ALA A 622 -49.09 12.36 -53.71
C ALA A 622 -49.63 11.90 -52.35
N ASN A 623 -50.93 12.02 -52.15
CA ASN A 623 -51.62 11.47 -50.97
C ASN A 623 -52.48 10.29 -51.43
N SER A 624 -51.93 9.08 -51.37
CA SER A 624 -52.63 7.88 -51.80
C SER A 624 -52.10 6.64 -51.08
N THR A 625 -52.99 5.66 -50.88
CA THR A 625 -52.67 4.31 -50.39
C THR A 625 -52.70 3.27 -51.52
N GLU A 626 -52.88 3.73 -52.76
CA GLU A 626 -53.08 2.90 -53.94
C GLU A 626 -51.74 2.63 -54.63
N GLU A 627 -51.75 1.80 -55.68
CA GLU A 627 -50.54 1.41 -56.42
C GLU A 627 -49.76 2.64 -56.96
N ASP A 628 -48.44 2.54 -56.95
CA ASP A 628 -47.52 3.56 -57.45
C ASP A 628 -47.72 3.79 -58.97
N SER A 629 -47.30 4.96 -59.44
CA SER A 629 -47.31 5.28 -60.87
C SER A 629 -46.25 4.50 -61.64
N LEU A 630 -46.54 4.15 -62.89
CA LEU A 630 -45.64 3.39 -63.74
C LEU A 630 -45.35 4.14 -65.05
N ALA A 631 -44.12 4.63 -65.19
CA ALA A 631 -43.59 5.24 -66.40
C ALA A 631 -42.84 4.17 -67.23
N VAL A 632 -43.55 3.46 -68.12
CA VAL A 632 -42.98 2.35 -68.92
C VAL A 632 -42.33 2.87 -70.20
N GLY A 633 -42.93 3.88 -70.84
CA GLY A 633 -42.40 4.44 -72.08
C GLY A 633 -41.03 5.09 -71.89
N THR A 634 -40.20 5.07 -72.93
CA THR A 634 -38.90 5.76 -72.92
C THR A 634 -39.14 7.27 -72.76
N ASP A 635 -38.41 7.93 -71.87
CA ASP A 635 -38.56 9.36 -71.55
C ASP A 635 -39.98 9.75 -71.09
N SER A 636 -40.73 8.83 -70.48
CA SER A 636 -42.10 9.09 -70.01
C SER A 636 -42.16 9.66 -68.58
N LEU A 637 -43.27 10.35 -68.28
CA LEU A 637 -43.58 10.88 -66.94
C LEU A 637 -44.92 10.32 -66.46
N ALA A 638 -44.91 9.53 -65.39
CA ALA A 638 -46.11 9.07 -64.70
C ALA A 638 -46.19 9.72 -63.32
N MET A 639 -47.31 10.37 -62.99
CA MET A 639 -47.52 11.06 -61.73
C MET A 639 -48.92 10.81 -61.18
N GLY A 640 -48.98 10.34 -59.93
CA GLY A 640 -50.22 10.05 -59.21
C GLY A 640 -50.63 8.58 -59.28
N ALA A 641 -51.33 8.11 -58.25
CA ALA A 641 -51.62 6.69 -58.05
C ALA A 641 -52.31 6.02 -59.25
N LYS A 642 -51.90 4.79 -59.57
CA LYS A 642 -52.36 3.99 -60.72
C LYS A 642 -52.14 4.63 -62.09
N THR A 643 -51.39 5.72 -62.19
CA THR A 643 -51.08 6.31 -63.49
C THR A 643 -50.11 5.41 -64.23
N ILE A 644 -50.45 5.05 -65.47
CA ILE A 644 -49.64 4.18 -66.33
C ILE A 644 -49.37 4.92 -67.63
N VAL A 645 -48.11 5.09 -67.96
CA VAL A 645 -47.66 5.74 -69.20
C VAL A 645 -46.84 4.75 -70.00
N ASN A 646 -47.51 4.07 -70.93
CA ASN A 646 -46.87 3.06 -71.78
C ASN A 646 -46.24 3.67 -73.04
N GLY A 647 -46.76 4.80 -73.53
CA GLY A 647 -46.24 5.46 -74.72
C GLY A 647 -44.94 6.21 -74.45
N ASP A 648 -43.98 6.12 -75.38
CA ASP A 648 -42.74 6.90 -75.31
C ASP A 648 -43.04 8.41 -75.28
N LYS A 649 -42.25 9.16 -74.52
CA LYS A 649 -42.40 10.62 -74.30
C LYS A 649 -43.81 11.01 -73.84
N GLY A 650 -44.57 10.07 -73.28
CA GLY A 650 -45.90 10.30 -72.76
C GLY A 650 -45.87 11.00 -71.41
N ILE A 651 -46.96 11.71 -71.09
CA ILE A 651 -47.15 12.36 -69.79
C ILE A 651 -48.51 11.93 -69.23
N GLY A 652 -48.49 11.29 -68.07
CA GLY A 652 -49.68 10.94 -67.29
C GLY A 652 -49.64 11.66 -65.95
N ILE A 653 -50.69 12.43 -65.64
CA ILE A 653 -50.82 13.14 -64.35
C ILE A 653 -52.24 12.96 -63.82
N GLY A 654 -52.42 12.29 -62.69
CA GLY A 654 -53.71 12.13 -62.03
C GLY A 654 -53.87 10.79 -61.31
N TYR A 655 -55.08 10.47 -60.88
CA TYR A 655 -55.41 9.12 -60.40
C TYR A 655 -55.82 8.25 -61.58
N GLY A 656 -55.11 7.17 -61.88
CA GLY A 656 -55.47 6.24 -62.96
C GLY A 656 -55.38 6.85 -64.37
N ALA A 657 -54.58 7.89 -64.58
CA ALA A 657 -54.35 8.42 -65.92
C ALA A 657 -53.62 7.37 -66.78
N TYR A 658 -54.03 7.20 -68.03
CA TYR A 658 -53.52 6.14 -68.89
C TYR A 658 -53.09 6.68 -70.25
N VAL A 659 -51.84 6.42 -70.63
CA VAL A 659 -51.33 6.66 -71.99
C VAL A 659 -50.98 5.31 -72.60
N ASP A 660 -51.65 4.95 -73.69
CA ASP A 660 -51.43 3.68 -74.38
C ASP A 660 -50.02 3.55 -74.96
N ALA A 661 -49.53 2.32 -75.14
CA ALA A 661 -48.21 2.06 -75.71
C ALA A 661 -48.03 2.68 -77.10
N ASN A 662 -49.11 2.78 -77.88
CA ASN A 662 -49.07 3.36 -79.23
C ASN A 662 -49.36 4.87 -79.26
N ALA A 663 -49.66 5.49 -78.10
CA ALA A 663 -49.96 6.90 -77.99
C ALA A 663 -48.68 7.74 -77.78
N LEU A 664 -47.77 7.71 -78.76
CA LEU A 664 -46.53 8.49 -78.75
C LEU A 664 -46.80 9.98 -78.50
N ASN A 665 -46.06 10.61 -77.59
CA ASN A 665 -46.26 12.00 -77.15
C ASN A 665 -47.67 12.28 -76.57
N GLY A 666 -48.37 11.25 -76.08
CA GLY A 666 -49.69 11.39 -75.48
C GLY A 666 -49.65 12.07 -74.11
N ILE A 667 -50.59 12.99 -73.85
CA ILE A 667 -50.67 13.74 -72.58
C ILE A 667 -52.05 13.50 -71.93
N ALA A 668 -52.08 12.70 -70.87
CA ALA A 668 -53.28 12.44 -70.07
C ALA A 668 -53.18 13.20 -68.73
N ILE A 669 -54.02 14.22 -68.53
CA ILE A 669 -54.03 15.03 -67.30
C ILE A 669 -55.43 15.03 -66.68
N GLY A 670 -55.56 14.45 -65.49
CA GLY A 670 -56.79 14.32 -64.73
C GLY A 670 -57.10 12.86 -64.38
N SER A 671 -57.92 12.65 -63.35
CA SER A 671 -58.21 11.29 -62.89
C SER A 671 -58.92 10.47 -63.97
N ASN A 672 -58.39 9.31 -64.32
CA ASN A 672 -58.87 8.42 -65.38
C ASN A 672 -58.87 9.08 -66.78
N ALA A 673 -58.08 10.13 -67.01
CA ALA A 673 -57.86 10.65 -68.35
C ALA A 673 -57.11 9.59 -69.17
N GLN A 674 -57.56 9.34 -70.39
CA GLN A 674 -57.02 8.29 -71.24
C GLN A 674 -56.67 8.81 -72.64
N VAL A 675 -55.42 8.60 -73.02
CA VAL A 675 -54.91 8.88 -74.36
C VAL A 675 -54.52 7.58 -75.02
N ILE A 676 -55.16 7.29 -76.16
CA ILE A 676 -54.91 6.07 -76.96
C ILE A 676 -54.41 6.38 -78.37
N HIS A 677 -54.23 7.66 -78.69
CA HIS A 677 -53.76 8.12 -80.01
C HIS A 677 -52.51 8.99 -79.89
N VAL A 678 -51.67 8.97 -80.93
CA VAL A 678 -50.45 9.78 -81.04
C VAL A 678 -50.73 11.28 -80.96
N ASN A 679 -49.78 12.05 -80.40
CA ASN A 679 -49.79 13.51 -80.31
C ASN A 679 -51.08 14.12 -79.72
N SER A 680 -51.80 13.35 -78.93
CA SER A 680 -53.13 13.73 -78.44
C SER A 680 -53.11 14.01 -76.95
N ILE A 681 -54.01 14.88 -76.52
CA ILE A 681 -54.08 15.42 -75.17
C ILE A 681 -55.48 15.17 -74.65
N ALA A 682 -55.61 14.47 -73.51
CA ALA A 682 -56.86 14.36 -72.76
C ALA A 682 -56.71 15.13 -71.44
N ILE A 683 -57.57 16.14 -71.22
CA ILE A 683 -57.58 16.94 -69.99
C ILE A 683 -58.92 16.85 -69.28
N GLY A 684 -58.89 16.55 -67.98
CA GLY A 684 -60.06 16.42 -67.11
C GLY A 684 -60.42 14.98 -66.78
N ASN A 685 -61.24 14.82 -65.75
CA ASN A 685 -61.59 13.50 -65.22
C ASN A 685 -62.32 12.62 -66.26
N GLY A 686 -61.82 11.43 -66.56
CA GLY A 686 -62.43 10.52 -67.52
C GLY A 686 -62.42 11.03 -68.98
N SER A 687 -61.63 12.06 -69.30
CA SER A 687 -61.49 12.53 -70.68
C SER A 687 -60.78 11.49 -71.53
N THR A 688 -61.27 11.24 -72.74
CA THR A 688 -60.72 10.25 -73.66
C THR A 688 -60.42 10.86 -75.01
N THR A 689 -59.29 10.51 -75.62
CA THR A 689 -59.03 10.80 -77.03
C THR A 689 -59.68 9.74 -77.90
N THR A 690 -60.47 10.12 -78.90
CA THR A 690 -61.19 9.22 -79.80
C THR A 690 -60.81 9.40 -81.28
N ARG A 691 -60.23 10.54 -81.66
CA ARG A 691 -59.94 10.90 -83.06
C ARG A 691 -58.47 10.89 -83.41
N GLY A 692 -57.61 11.35 -82.51
CA GLY A 692 -56.18 11.49 -82.79
C GLY A 692 -55.85 12.51 -83.89
N ALA A 693 -54.67 12.38 -84.48
CA ALA A 693 -54.27 13.13 -85.68
C ALA A 693 -55.04 12.62 -86.90
N GLN A 694 -55.63 13.54 -87.68
CA GLN A 694 -56.45 13.21 -88.83
C GLN A 694 -55.89 13.88 -90.09
N THR A 695 -55.92 13.18 -91.22
CA THR A 695 -55.52 13.74 -92.53
C THR A 695 -56.68 13.68 -93.51
N ASN A 696 -56.88 14.75 -94.28
CA ASN A 696 -57.90 14.89 -95.31
C ASN A 696 -59.34 14.64 -94.81
N TYR A 697 -59.70 15.09 -93.61
CA TYR A 697 -61.06 14.94 -93.09
C TYR A 697 -61.99 16.04 -93.63
N THR A 698 -63.25 15.70 -93.88
CA THR A 698 -64.27 16.67 -94.30
C THR A 698 -64.86 17.35 -93.07
N ALA A 699 -64.59 18.65 -92.88
CA ALA A 699 -65.21 19.45 -91.84
C ALA A 699 -66.64 19.86 -92.24
N TYR A 700 -67.49 20.12 -91.24
CA TYR A 700 -68.89 20.54 -91.48
C TYR A 700 -68.95 21.85 -92.26
N ASN A 701 -69.70 21.86 -93.36
CA ASN A 701 -69.84 23.00 -94.29
C ASN A 701 -68.51 23.54 -94.88
N MET A 702 -67.51 22.67 -95.09
CA MET A 702 -66.28 23.02 -95.81
C MET A 702 -66.03 22.07 -96.98
N ASP A 703 -65.78 22.61 -98.18
CA ASP A 703 -65.53 21.82 -99.40
C ASP A 703 -64.08 21.29 -99.47
N ALA A 704 -63.14 21.96 -98.80
CA ALA A 704 -61.73 21.59 -98.78
C ALA A 704 -61.41 20.63 -97.61
N PRO A 705 -60.71 19.50 -97.86
CA PRO A 705 -60.25 18.61 -96.81
C PRO A 705 -59.33 19.32 -95.80
N GLN A 706 -59.48 18.95 -94.52
CA GLN A 706 -58.73 19.50 -93.39
C GLN A 706 -57.74 18.47 -92.82
N ASN A 707 -56.74 18.95 -92.08
CA ASN A 707 -55.75 18.11 -91.36
C ASN A 707 -55.66 18.55 -89.89
N SER A 708 -55.45 17.60 -88.97
CA SER A 708 -55.13 17.83 -87.57
C SER A 708 -53.88 17.04 -87.17
N VAL A 709 -53.04 17.64 -86.34
CA VAL A 709 -51.80 17.00 -85.85
C VAL A 709 -52.00 16.16 -84.58
N GLY A 710 -53.21 16.20 -84.02
CA GLY A 710 -53.61 15.52 -82.79
C GLY A 710 -55.01 15.96 -82.34
N GLU A 711 -55.51 15.35 -81.28
CA GLU A 711 -56.76 15.73 -80.63
C GLU A 711 -56.49 16.40 -79.27
N PHE A 712 -57.17 17.51 -78.99
CA PHE A 712 -57.27 18.07 -77.64
C PHE A 712 -58.67 17.77 -77.09
N SER A 713 -58.78 16.71 -76.28
CA SER A 713 -60.04 16.27 -75.70
C SER A 713 -60.21 16.79 -74.27
N VAL A 714 -61.33 17.46 -74.02
CA VAL A 714 -61.75 17.89 -72.66
C VAL A 714 -62.87 17.04 -72.09
N GLY A 715 -63.22 15.92 -72.71
CA GLY A 715 -64.36 15.09 -72.30
C GLY A 715 -64.30 13.70 -72.91
N SER A 716 -65.43 13.01 -72.89
CA SER A 716 -65.61 11.70 -73.51
C SER A 716 -66.84 11.71 -74.42
N ALA A 717 -67.09 10.59 -75.11
CA ALA A 717 -68.30 10.41 -75.90
C ALA A 717 -69.58 10.52 -75.06
N ASP A 718 -69.52 10.08 -73.79
CA ASP A 718 -70.66 10.03 -72.88
C ASP A 718 -70.74 11.24 -71.93
N GLY A 719 -69.75 12.14 -71.96
CA GLY A 719 -69.70 13.32 -71.11
C GLY A 719 -68.79 14.43 -71.63
N GLN A 720 -69.39 15.50 -72.15
CA GLN A 720 -68.68 16.69 -72.64
C GLN A 720 -68.56 17.77 -71.56
N ARG A 721 -67.54 18.62 -71.68
CA ARG A 721 -67.35 19.77 -70.78
C ARG A 721 -67.62 21.08 -71.48
N GLN A 722 -68.14 22.03 -70.72
CA GLN A 722 -68.13 23.42 -71.12
C GLN A 722 -66.71 23.97 -70.99
N ILE A 723 -66.25 24.64 -72.04
CA ILE A 723 -65.01 25.42 -71.99
C ILE A 723 -65.43 26.87 -71.75
N THR A 724 -65.23 27.36 -70.52
CA THR A 724 -65.58 28.72 -70.12
C THR A 724 -64.35 29.62 -70.14
N ASN A 725 -64.56 30.95 -70.10
CA ASN A 725 -63.49 31.96 -70.19
C ASN A 725 -62.65 31.89 -71.49
N VAL A 726 -63.23 31.36 -72.57
CA VAL A 726 -62.63 31.41 -73.91
C VAL A 726 -62.73 32.84 -74.45
N ALA A 727 -61.59 33.50 -74.60
CA ALA A 727 -61.51 34.80 -75.26
C ALA A 727 -62.06 34.70 -76.70
N ALA A 728 -62.57 35.81 -77.24
CA ALA A 728 -63.06 35.80 -78.62
C ALA A 728 -61.91 35.49 -79.58
N GLY A 729 -62.13 34.55 -80.51
CA GLY A 729 -61.14 34.18 -81.52
C GLY A 729 -60.73 35.37 -82.39
N SER A 730 -59.45 35.44 -82.70
CA SER A 730 -58.80 36.51 -83.49
C SER A 730 -58.20 36.01 -84.80
N ALA A 731 -57.95 34.70 -84.90
CA ALA A 731 -57.52 34.00 -86.11
C ALA A 731 -58.52 32.89 -86.49
N ASP A 732 -58.44 32.42 -87.74
CA ASP A 732 -59.38 31.43 -88.30
C ASP A 732 -59.38 30.07 -87.57
N THR A 733 -58.29 29.74 -86.86
CA THR A 733 -58.13 28.46 -86.13
C THR A 733 -58.47 28.56 -84.64
N ASP A 734 -58.87 29.73 -84.16
CA ASP A 734 -59.23 29.92 -82.75
C ASP A 734 -60.60 29.32 -82.43
N ALA A 735 -60.81 28.94 -81.17
CA ALA A 735 -62.13 28.51 -80.72
C ALA A 735 -63.11 29.71 -80.69
N VAL A 736 -64.29 29.52 -81.29
CA VAL A 736 -65.37 30.52 -81.27
C VAL A 736 -66.10 30.46 -79.94
N ASN A 737 -66.21 31.59 -79.24
CA ASN A 737 -66.98 31.65 -77.99
C ASN A 737 -68.46 31.99 -78.24
N VAL A 738 -69.30 31.79 -77.21
CA VAL A 738 -70.76 32.03 -77.31
C VAL A 738 -71.10 33.49 -77.63
N GLY A 739 -70.24 34.45 -77.24
CA GLY A 739 -70.43 35.87 -77.57
C GLY A 739 -70.33 36.13 -79.08
N GLN A 740 -69.30 35.58 -79.74
CA GLN A 740 -69.13 35.66 -81.19
C GLN A 740 -70.26 34.94 -81.94
N LEU A 741 -70.73 33.81 -81.39
CA LEU A 741 -71.88 33.10 -81.96
C LEU A 741 -73.16 33.93 -81.84
N LYS A 742 -73.44 34.56 -80.70
CA LYS A 742 -74.60 35.44 -80.52
C LYS A 742 -74.57 36.65 -81.47
N VAL A 743 -73.41 37.28 -81.67
CA VAL A 743 -73.26 38.36 -82.66
C VAL A 743 -73.59 37.87 -84.07
N THR A 744 -73.21 36.63 -84.39
CA THR A 744 -73.53 36.01 -85.68
C THR A 744 -75.02 35.66 -85.76
N ASP A 745 -75.60 35.10 -84.71
CA ASP A 745 -77.02 34.73 -84.62
C ASP A 745 -77.94 35.95 -84.76
N GLU A 746 -77.61 37.07 -84.09
CA GLU A 746 -78.29 38.35 -84.26
C GLU A 746 -78.23 38.84 -85.71
N ARG A 747 -77.06 38.71 -86.37
CA ARG A 747 -76.88 39.06 -87.79
C ARG A 747 -77.64 38.12 -88.74
N VAL A 748 -77.71 36.83 -88.44
CA VAL A 748 -78.46 35.85 -89.24
C VAL A 748 -79.96 36.09 -89.09
N ALA A 749 -80.45 36.29 -87.86
CA ALA A 749 -81.85 36.59 -87.58
C ALA A 749 -82.34 37.85 -88.31
N GLN A 750 -81.50 38.90 -88.37
CA GLN A 750 -81.78 40.11 -89.16
C GLN A 750 -81.82 39.89 -90.68
N ASN A 751 -81.12 38.88 -91.21
CA ASN A 751 -81.12 38.56 -92.64
C ASN A 751 -82.24 37.58 -93.05
N THR A 752 -82.93 36.98 -92.09
CA THR A 752 -84.03 36.01 -92.32
C THR A 752 -85.43 36.57 -91.99
N GLN A 753 -85.52 37.82 -91.50
CA GLN A 753 -86.75 38.64 -91.52
C GLN A 753 -86.75 39.49 -92.78
#